data_AF-A0A285MYX1-F1
#
_entry.id   AF-A0A285MYX1-F1
#
_cell.length_a   1.000
_cell.length_b   1.000
_cell.length_c   1.000
_cell.angle_alpha   90.00
_cell.angle_beta   90.00
_cell.angle_gamma   90.00
#
_symmetry.space_group_name_H-M   'P 1'
#
loop_
_entity.id
_entity.type
_entity.pdbx_description
1 polymer ?
#
loop_
_entity_poly.entity_id
_entity_poly.type
_entity_poly.pdbx_seq_one_letter_code
_entity_poly.pdbx_strand_id
1 'polypeptide(L)'
;MKKNKWMASAMAAVIGFSTFTLSLTPAQEAEASTAEEVPAVTYSPKTTQGGPFDSAIANTDKLIELLKEEGRISKDATETEAQEAVNAYLKEREEKSAEAAKEPLPEELEEAKIDETVVSDTDKENGNADNAASQSKREDSWKKGKDKKKNKKVDNVKEEAYDGEVREDKVLVLAIDFPDYQNSSITPEETDMWYEDYTHDHYQDMVFGEDGYTGPDGQNFTTMKQYYENQSGGSYTVDGEIAGWYTADHPAAYYGRNDPAPDGSDAAARELVYEALTKAAEDPNVDLSEYDQWDRNDYDGDGVYDEPDGIIDHLMVIHAGVGEEAGGGSLGSDAIWSHRWNLGGLIAVPGGSSESDRFDGQLAAYDYTMMPEDGAMGVFAHEYGHDLGLPDEYDTNYTGQGEAVAYWSIMASGSWAGDVPGTEPSGFSAYAKEYLQNAHGGNWLSGTTIDVKDLDDDGLELLLDEAATKGTNNDVIRVNLPDKEKEITKPASGTYAYFSGKGNDLDNNMTTTVDLTNASSAELTFKTWYDIEQDWDYASVKVNGETVPGSITTTDNPNEQNPGNGITGTSDGWVDATFDLSAYAGQEIELSLNYWTDVAVNNAGFYVDDIQVSTDGTSILTDDAEADSSFELNGFSQDKGVSLSEHYYLLEWRTHNGVDEGLAHIRRGDSLMSYNTGLLVWYVDNSYDNNWTGTHPGEGFLGVVDADQKALYWSDKSVASSRYQIHDAAFSKDKSEKMFLDYRSTTGLTLKDNHTKSYDKFKDVNNYLNKALPDAGRKVPDYGLEFEVKADSKDGSVGKIEISLED
;
A
#
# COMPACT_ATOMS: atom_id res chain seq x y z
N MET A 1 -56.10 4.08 -36.18
CA MET A 1 -57.06 4.73 -37.11
C MET A 1 -57.62 5.98 -36.43
N LYS A 2 -57.39 7.16 -37.05
CA LYS A 2 -58.10 8.46 -36.93
C LYS A 2 -58.00 9.23 -35.58
N LYS A 3 -57.23 10.36 -35.53
CA LYS A 3 -57.51 11.76 -36.00
C LYS A 3 -58.38 12.52 -34.96
N ASN A 4 -58.23 13.79 -34.57
CA ASN A 4 -57.53 15.02 -35.03
C ASN A 4 -57.61 16.04 -33.85
N LYS A 5 -56.59 16.84 -33.53
CA LYS A 5 -56.33 18.27 -33.91
C LYS A 5 -57.48 19.29 -33.68
N TRP A 6 -57.14 20.45 -33.09
CA TRP A 6 -57.12 21.85 -33.63
C TRP A 6 -56.81 22.81 -32.43
N MET A 7 -55.69 23.57 -32.38
CA MET A 7 -55.41 24.93 -32.91
C MET A 7 -56.47 26.00 -32.54
N ALA A 8 -56.23 27.29 -32.29
CA ALA A 8 -55.08 28.21 -32.07
C ALA A 8 -55.68 29.64 -32.07
N SER A 9 -54.87 30.68 -31.74
CA SER A 9 -54.96 32.14 -32.08
C SER A 9 -55.04 33.05 -30.83
N ALA A 10 -54.39 34.21 -30.72
CA ALA A 10 -53.86 35.17 -31.71
C ALA A 10 -52.73 36.04 -31.05
N MET A 11 -51.59 36.33 -31.71
CA MET A 11 -51.19 37.59 -32.42
C MET A 11 -51.23 38.88 -31.57
N ALA A 12 -50.34 39.88 -31.66
CA ALA A 12 -49.20 40.20 -32.54
C ALA A 12 -48.38 41.37 -31.95
N ALA A 13 -47.16 41.56 -32.48
CA ALA A 13 -46.20 42.63 -32.20
C ALA A 13 -46.48 43.95 -32.94
N VAL A 14 -46.02 45.11 -32.41
CA VAL A 14 -45.43 46.26 -33.16
C VAL A 14 -44.48 47.10 -32.28
N ILE A 15 -43.21 47.07 -32.65
CA ILE A 15 -42.16 48.12 -32.81
C ILE A 15 -42.40 49.54 -32.24
N GLY A 16 -41.38 50.06 -31.52
CA GLY A 16 -41.15 51.49 -31.30
C GLY A 16 -39.67 51.81 -31.01
N PHE A 17 -39.01 52.50 -31.96
CA PHE A 17 -37.63 53.00 -31.92
C PHE A 17 -37.34 53.96 -30.75
N SER A 18 -36.13 53.92 -30.19
CA SER A 18 -35.33 55.14 -30.01
C SER A 18 -33.82 54.83 -29.94
N THR A 19 -33.09 55.73 -30.56
CA THR A 19 -31.67 55.76 -30.91
C THR A 19 -30.74 55.91 -29.71
N PHE A 20 -29.60 55.18 -29.67
CA PHE A 20 -28.34 55.76 -29.19
C PHE A 20 -27.13 55.13 -29.90
N THR A 21 -26.19 56.02 -30.18
CA THR A 21 -25.00 55.92 -31.02
C THR A 21 -23.85 55.15 -30.39
N LEU A 22 -23.04 54.54 -31.26
CA LEU A 22 -21.79 53.82 -31.00
C LEU A 22 -20.78 54.58 -30.12
N SER A 23 -20.16 53.83 -29.19
CA SER A 23 -18.77 53.99 -28.79
C SER A 23 -18.15 52.59 -28.74
N LEU A 24 -17.12 52.37 -29.54
CA LEU A 24 -16.29 51.16 -29.54
C LEU A 24 -15.21 51.29 -28.45
N THR A 25 -15.17 50.31 -27.54
CA THR A 25 -13.99 49.92 -26.76
C THR A 25 -13.99 48.38 -26.64
N PRO A 26 -12.81 47.75 -26.56
CA PRO A 26 -12.66 46.31 -26.75
C PRO A 26 -13.23 45.52 -25.57
N ALA A 27 -13.65 44.28 -25.84
CA ALA A 27 -14.02 43.32 -24.83
C ALA A 27 -12.85 43.12 -23.86
N GLN A 28 -13.11 43.38 -22.58
CA GLN A 28 -12.24 43.03 -21.47
C GLN A 28 -12.54 41.57 -21.12
N GLU A 29 -11.47 40.78 -21.03
CA GLU A 29 -11.45 39.38 -20.57
C GLU A 29 -12.28 39.22 -19.29
N ALA A 30 -13.12 38.19 -19.27
CA ALA A 30 -13.66 37.69 -18.03
C ALA A 30 -12.54 36.90 -17.37
N GLU A 31 -12.04 37.41 -16.25
CA GLU A 31 -11.06 36.75 -15.38
C GLU A 31 -11.52 35.32 -15.09
N ALA A 32 -10.67 34.37 -15.44
CA ALA A 32 -10.76 33.00 -14.97
C ALA A 32 -10.71 33.04 -13.45
N SER A 33 -11.71 32.45 -12.81
CA SER A 33 -11.65 32.05 -11.40
C SER A 33 -10.46 31.11 -11.26
N THR A 34 -9.41 31.57 -10.60
CA THR A 34 -8.28 30.74 -10.16
C THR A 34 -8.83 29.50 -9.46
N ALA A 35 -8.40 28.33 -9.91
CA ALA A 35 -8.54 27.10 -9.15
C ALA A 35 -7.91 27.34 -7.77
N GLU A 36 -8.64 27.03 -6.70
CA GLU A 36 -8.03 26.96 -5.37
C GLU A 36 -7.07 25.77 -5.38
N GLU A 37 -5.84 26.02 -4.91
CA GLU A 37 -4.74 25.06 -4.80
C GLU A 37 -5.17 23.84 -3.98
N VAL A 38 -4.82 22.66 -4.50
CA VAL A 38 -5.00 21.35 -3.90
C VAL A 38 -3.87 21.16 -2.89
N PRO A 39 -4.14 20.91 -1.59
CA PRO A 39 -3.09 20.47 -0.68
C PRO A 39 -2.79 19.00 -0.98
N ALA A 40 -1.62 18.72 -1.55
CA ALA A 40 -1.12 17.38 -1.77
C ALA A 40 -0.87 16.65 -0.43
N VAL A 41 -1.01 15.33 -0.47
CA VAL A 41 -0.78 14.46 0.68
C VAL A 41 0.73 14.39 0.92
N THR A 42 1.20 14.91 2.06
CA THR A 42 2.59 14.78 2.50
C THR A 42 2.92 13.30 2.75
N TYR A 43 3.72 12.72 1.86
CA TYR A 43 4.32 11.40 2.04
C TYR A 43 5.56 11.56 2.93
N SER A 44 5.50 11.13 4.19
CA SER A 44 6.73 10.82 4.91
C SER A 44 7.28 9.51 4.35
N PRO A 45 8.55 9.46 3.88
CA PRO A 45 9.21 8.19 3.67
C PRO A 45 9.31 7.51 5.04
N LYS A 46 8.38 6.61 5.32
CA LYS A 46 8.70 5.55 6.28
C LYS A 46 9.92 4.87 5.69
N THR A 47 11.04 4.92 6.40
CA THR A 47 12.12 3.95 6.21
C THR A 47 11.46 2.59 6.23
N THR A 48 11.23 1.99 5.06
CA THR A 48 11.00 0.56 4.98
C THR A 48 12.29 -0.02 5.50
N GLN A 49 12.29 -0.43 6.78
CA GLN A 49 13.35 -1.24 7.39
C GLN A 49 13.35 -2.67 6.78
N GLY A 50 12.95 -2.80 5.51
CA GLY A 50 13.22 -4.00 4.73
C GLY A 50 14.71 -3.98 4.38
N GLY A 51 15.36 -5.13 4.41
CA GLY A 51 16.70 -5.27 3.85
C GLY A 51 16.66 -5.51 2.34
N PRO A 52 17.78 -5.90 1.71
CA PRO A 52 17.88 -6.20 0.28
C PRO A 52 17.20 -7.53 -0.06
N PHE A 53 15.89 -7.64 0.15
CA PHE A 53 15.14 -8.87 -0.08
C PHE A 53 13.66 -8.55 -0.28
N ASP A 54 13.12 -8.91 -1.45
CA ASP A 54 11.68 -8.96 -1.67
C ASP A 54 11.24 -10.40 -1.95
N SER A 55 10.37 -10.90 -1.10
CA SER A 55 9.86 -12.25 -1.23
C SER A 55 8.72 -12.38 -2.25
N ALA A 56 8.05 -11.30 -2.67
CA ALA A 56 6.93 -11.33 -3.62
C ALA A 56 7.32 -12.04 -4.91
N ILE A 57 8.52 -11.70 -5.34
CA ILE A 57 9.11 -12.16 -6.59
C ILE A 57 9.69 -13.58 -6.46
N ALA A 58 9.62 -14.22 -5.28
CA ALA A 58 10.10 -15.58 -5.09
C ALA A 58 9.42 -16.57 -6.04
N ASN A 59 10.19 -17.12 -6.98
CA ASN A 59 9.75 -18.27 -7.76
C ASN A 59 9.90 -19.53 -6.91
N THR A 60 8.86 -19.82 -6.13
CA THR A 60 8.84 -20.94 -5.17
C THR A 60 9.19 -22.28 -5.81
N ASP A 61 8.82 -22.51 -7.07
CA ASP A 61 9.10 -23.77 -7.77
C ASP A 61 10.61 -23.91 -8.03
N LYS A 62 11.26 -22.84 -8.50
CA LYS A 62 12.73 -22.79 -8.72
C LYS A 62 13.51 -22.82 -7.40
N LEU A 63 13.03 -22.15 -6.36
CA LEU A 63 13.64 -22.20 -5.03
C LEU A 63 13.57 -23.61 -4.42
N ILE A 64 12.46 -24.33 -4.62
CA ILE A 64 12.37 -25.75 -4.21
C ILE A 64 13.45 -26.58 -4.91
N GLU A 65 13.69 -26.35 -6.20
CA GLU A 65 14.75 -27.03 -6.96
C GLU A 65 16.13 -26.71 -6.39
N LEU A 66 16.46 -25.42 -6.23
CA LEU A 66 17.73 -24.96 -5.64
C LEU A 66 17.97 -25.60 -4.26
N LEU A 67 17.01 -25.50 -3.34
CA LEU A 67 17.14 -26.02 -1.98
C LEU A 67 17.24 -27.56 -1.95
N LYS A 68 16.67 -28.28 -2.91
CA LYS A 68 16.85 -29.74 -3.08
C LYS A 68 18.24 -30.08 -3.61
N GLU A 69 18.80 -29.25 -4.49
CA GLU A 69 20.15 -29.42 -5.02
C GLU A 69 21.21 -29.17 -3.95
N GLU A 70 21.03 -28.13 -3.13
CA GLU A 70 21.85 -27.84 -1.96
C GLU A 70 21.70 -28.88 -0.83
N GLY A 71 20.67 -29.72 -0.90
CA GLY A 71 20.38 -30.75 0.10
C GLY A 71 19.74 -30.22 1.39
N ARG A 72 19.17 -29.00 1.34
CA ARG A 72 18.40 -28.38 2.43
C ARG A 72 16.99 -28.94 2.50
N ILE A 73 16.42 -29.31 1.36
CA ILE A 73 15.15 -30.05 1.23
C ILE A 73 15.45 -31.47 0.77
N SER A 74 14.72 -32.46 1.30
CA SER A 74 14.80 -33.85 0.83
C SER A 74 14.39 -33.94 -0.64
N LYS A 75 15.14 -34.70 -1.45
CA LYS A 75 14.76 -34.97 -2.85
C LYS A 75 13.41 -35.68 -2.98
N ASP A 76 12.99 -36.39 -1.93
CA ASP A 76 11.72 -37.11 -1.84
C ASP A 76 10.66 -36.33 -1.04
N ALA A 77 10.89 -35.05 -0.71
CA ALA A 77 9.91 -34.21 0.00
C ALA A 77 8.61 -34.12 -0.81
N THR A 78 7.48 -34.28 -0.12
CA THR A 78 6.15 -33.97 -0.66
C THR A 78 6.04 -32.48 -0.99
N GLU A 79 5.06 -32.10 -1.82
CA GLU A 79 4.80 -30.70 -2.16
C GLU A 79 4.62 -29.84 -0.92
N THR A 80 3.82 -30.31 0.05
CA THR A 80 3.62 -29.59 1.31
C THR A 80 4.91 -29.44 2.11
N GLU A 81 5.70 -30.50 2.24
CA GLU A 81 6.99 -30.42 2.94
C GLU A 81 7.96 -29.46 2.23
N ALA A 82 7.95 -29.44 0.89
CA ALA A 82 8.80 -28.55 0.11
C ALA A 82 8.36 -27.09 0.23
N GLN A 83 7.06 -26.81 0.16
CA GLN A 83 6.50 -25.47 0.32
C GLN A 83 6.71 -24.94 1.75
N GLU A 84 6.49 -25.78 2.77
CA GLU A 84 6.77 -25.41 4.17
C GLU A 84 8.26 -25.07 4.37
N ALA A 85 9.16 -25.81 3.71
CA ALA A 85 10.59 -25.56 3.79
C ALA A 85 11.03 -24.30 3.04
N VAL A 86 10.47 -24.01 1.86
CA VAL A 86 10.70 -22.75 1.15
C VAL A 86 10.14 -21.57 1.93
N ASN A 87 8.93 -21.65 2.47
CA ASN A 87 8.37 -20.57 3.28
C ASN A 87 9.23 -20.31 4.53
N ALA A 88 9.73 -21.36 5.17
CA ALA A 88 10.67 -21.21 6.29
C ALA A 88 12.00 -20.57 5.85
N TYR A 89 12.51 -20.91 4.66
CA TYR A 89 13.70 -20.28 4.08
C TYR A 89 13.50 -18.80 3.81
N LEU A 90 12.40 -18.43 3.14
CA LEU A 90 12.06 -17.05 2.80
C LEU A 90 11.90 -16.19 4.05
N LYS A 91 11.20 -16.71 5.07
CA LYS A 91 11.06 -16.03 6.34
C LYS A 91 12.40 -15.81 7.05
N GLU A 92 13.27 -16.82 7.08
CA GLU A 92 14.58 -16.69 7.72
C GLU A 92 15.49 -15.71 6.96
N ARG A 93 15.41 -15.68 5.62
CA ARG A 93 16.06 -14.68 4.76
C ARG A 93 15.57 -13.28 5.05
N GLU A 94 14.26 -13.06 5.10
CA GLU A 94 13.65 -11.76 5.39
C GLU A 94 14.07 -11.24 6.77
N GLU A 95 13.97 -12.09 7.82
CA GLU A 95 14.39 -11.73 9.18
C GLU A 95 15.88 -11.31 9.22
N LYS A 96 16.77 -12.07 8.56
CA LYS A 96 18.21 -11.76 8.49
C LYS A 96 18.50 -10.54 7.63
N SER A 97 17.73 -10.32 6.57
CA SER A 97 17.80 -9.13 5.72
C SER A 97 17.46 -7.86 6.51
N ALA A 98 16.38 -7.90 7.30
CA ALA A 98 16.00 -6.80 8.19
C ALA A 98 17.00 -6.58 9.34
N GLU A 99 17.71 -7.61 9.79
CA GLU A 99 18.84 -7.47 10.73
C GLU A 99 20.06 -6.82 10.06
N ALA A 100 20.46 -7.29 8.88
CA ALA A 100 21.59 -6.74 8.12
C ALA A 100 21.36 -5.26 7.75
N ALA A 101 20.12 -4.86 7.50
CA ALA A 101 19.76 -3.47 7.23
C ALA A 101 20.09 -2.48 8.36
N LYS A 102 20.31 -2.98 9.59
CA LYS A 102 20.67 -2.18 10.77
C LYS A 102 22.17 -2.06 10.98
N GLU A 103 22.98 -2.77 10.20
CA GLU A 103 24.43 -2.68 10.28
C GLU A 103 24.94 -1.31 9.76
N PRO A 104 26.09 -0.82 10.26
CA PRO A 104 26.68 0.40 9.75
C PRO A 104 26.94 0.33 8.25
N LEU A 105 26.82 1.46 7.56
CA LEU A 105 27.14 1.54 6.14
C LEU A 105 28.63 1.22 5.87
N PRO A 106 28.94 0.65 4.69
CA PRO A 106 30.31 0.55 4.20
C PRO A 106 31.01 1.92 4.21
N GLU A 107 32.33 1.92 4.42
CA GLU A 107 33.13 3.17 4.57
C GLU A 107 32.93 4.13 3.41
N GLU A 108 32.85 3.63 2.17
CA GLU A 108 32.68 4.46 0.98
C GLU A 108 31.30 5.15 0.91
N LEU A 109 30.24 4.46 1.31
CA LEU A 109 28.90 5.06 1.39
C LEU A 109 28.80 6.03 2.57
N GLU A 110 29.40 5.71 3.71
CA GLU A 110 29.42 6.60 4.87
C GLU A 110 30.21 7.90 4.57
N GLU A 111 31.29 7.82 3.79
CA GLU A 111 32.02 9.00 3.32
C GLU A 111 31.25 9.83 2.28
N ALA A 112 30.41 9.19 1.47
CA ALA A 112 29.56 9.83 0.46
C ALA A 112 28.21 10.31 1.00
N LYS A 113 27.87 9.98 2.25
CA LYS A 113 26.61 10.35 2.88
C LYS A 113 26.50 11.86 3.05
N ILE A 114 25.36 12.41 2.64
CA ILE A 114 25.03 13.83 2.77
C ILE A 114 24.50 14.09 4.19
N ASP A 115 25.01 15.14 4.84
CA ASP A 115 24.55 15.56 6.16
C ASP A 115 23.23 16.33 6.06
N GLU A 116 22.12 15.65 6.37
CA GLU A 116 20.77 16.20 6.36
C GLU A 116 20.59 17.41 7.30
N THR A 117 21.48 17.62 8.29
CA THR A 117 21.39 18.80 9.17
C THR A 117 21.74 20.13 8.49
N VAL A 118 22.25 20.06 7.25
CA VAL A 118 22.57 21.22 6.40
C VAL A 118 21.38 21.62 5.52
N VAL A 119 20.34 20.80 5.42
CA VAL A 119 19.07 21.14 4.77
C VAL A 119 18.23 21.97 5.75
N SER A 120 17.69 23.10 5.30
CA SER A 120 17.06 24.11 6.16
C SER A 120 15.87 23.57 6.95
N ASP A 121 15.52 24.27 8.05
CA ASP A 121 14.43 23.95 9.00
C ASP A 121 13.01 23.78 8.39
N THR A 122 12.84 23.77 7.07
CA THR A 122 11.58 23.51 6.35
C THR A 122 11.24 22.02 6.23
N ASP A 123 12.22 21.12 6.08
CA ASP A 123 11.97 19.66 5.98
C ASP A 123 11.43 19.06 7.30
N LYS A 124 11.69 19.71 8.43
CA LYS A 124 11.25 19.23 9.77
C LYS A 124 9.76 19.42 10.03
N GLU A 125 9.07 20.28 9.27
CA GLU A 125 7.63 20.49 9.47
C GLU A 125 6.76 19.55 8.61
N ASN A 126 7.29 18.98 7.52
CA ASN A 126 6.54 18.10 6.61
C ASN A 126 6.89 16.60 6.72
N GLY A 127 8.05 16.26 7.30
CA GLY A 127 8.52 14.87 7.42
C GLY A 127 7.86 14.01 8.50
N ASN A 128 6.88 14.50 9.26
CA ASN A 128 6.34 13.81 10.44
C ASN A 128 4.82 13.59 10.45
N ALA A 129 4.20 13.37 9.29
CA ALA A 129 2.82 12.91 9.22
C ALA A 129 2.79 11.36 9.30
N ASP A 130 2.45 10.83 10.48
CA ASP A 130 2.11 9.42 10.66
C ASP A 130 1.06 8.96 9.63
N ASN A 131 1.51 8.26 8.60
CA ASN A 131 0.67 7.59 7.61
C ASN A 131 0.05 6.29 8.18
N ALA A 132 -0.60 6.42 9.34
CA ALA A 132 -1.74 5.59 9.73
C ALA A 132 -3.02 6.44 9.84
N ALA A 133 -2.91 7.79 9.88
CA ALA A 133 -4.04 8.70 10.03
C ALA A 133 -4.28 9.64 8.81
N SER A 134 -3.38 9.69 7.83
CA SER A 134 -3.55 10.55 6.64
C SER A 134 -4.53 9.99 5.58
N GLN A 135 -5.01 8.75 5.72
CA GLN A 135 -6.17 8.28 4.94
C GLN A 135 -7.47 9.06 5.25
N SER A 136 -7.47 9.97 6.23
CA SER A 136 -8.65 10.71 6.66
C SER A 136 -9.01 11.95 5.81
N LYS A 137 -8.18 12.34 4.84
CA LYS A 137 -8.53 13.39 3.86
C LYS A 137 -8.42 12.88 2.43
N ARG A 138 -9.22 11.87 2.11
CA ARG A 138 -9.56 11.48 0.74
C ARG A 138 -10.38 12.64 0.13
N GLU A 139 -9.87 13.35 -0.84
CA GLU A 139 -10.73 14.22 -1.65
C GLU A 139 -11.75 13.33 -2.38
N ASP A 140 -13.02 13.76 -2.40
CA ASP A 140 -14.16 13.05 -3.03
C ASP A 140 -14.01 13.04 -4.57
N SER A 141 -12.99 12.34 -5.11
CA SER A 141 -12.84 12.02 -6.55
C SER A 141 -13.93 11.04 -7.03
N TRP A 142 -14.62 10.43 -6.07
CA TRP A 142 -15.67 9.46 -6.29
C TRP A 142 -17.03 10.10 -6.54
N LYS A 143 -17.73 9.61 -7.55
CA LYS A 143 -19.12 10.01 -7.80
C LYS A 143 -20.01 9.43 -6.71
N LYS A 144 -20.86 10.24 -6.06
CA LYS A 144 -21.88 9.71 -5.13
C LYS A 144 -23.01 9.02 -5.91
N GLY A 145 -23.22 7.73 -5.66
CA GLY A 145 -24.17 6.91 -6.40
C GLY A 145 -25.62 7.29 -6.14
N LYS A 146 -26.37 7.71 -7.18
CA LYS A 146 -27.84 7.89 -7.15
C LYS A 146 -28.58 7.36 -8.39
N ASP A 147 -27.85 6.94 -9.42
CA ASP A 147 -28.41 6.60 -10.72
C ASP A 147 -28.67 5.11 -10.87
N LYS A 148 -29.95 4.74 -11.02
CA LYS A 148 -30.36 3.37 -11.37
C LYS A 148 -30.34 3.20 -12.90
N LYS A 149 -29.30 2.56 -13.48
CA LYS A 149 -29.27 2.23 -14.92
C LYS A 149 -30.19 1.03 -15.24
N LYS A 150 -31.51 1.24 -15.25
CA LYS A 150 -32.58 0.22 -15.46
C LYS A 150 -32.65 -0.40 -16.87
N ASN A 151 -31.62 -0.27 -17.71
CA ASN A 151 -31.64 -0.78 -19.08
C ASN A 151 -31.36 -2.29 -19.10
N LYS A 152 -32.22 -3.10 -19.72
CA LYS A 152 -32.05 -4.57 -19.76
C LYS A 152 -30.83 -5.07 -20.54
N LYS A 153 -30.29 -4.25 -21.45
CA LYS A 153 -29.12 -4.59 -22.26
C LYS A 153 -27.91 -3.86 -21.70
N VAL A 154 -26.83 -4.60 -21.43
CA VAL A 154 -25.52 -4.06 -21.13
C VAL A 154 -24.79 -3.93 -22.48
N ASP A 155 -24.32 -2.73 -22.78
CA ASP A 155 -23.49 -2.50 -23.96
C ASP A 155 -22.02 -2.79 -23.60
N ASN A 156 -21.21 -3.10 -24.60
CA ASN A 156 -19.78 -3.35 -24.41
C ASN A 156 -19.07 -2.08 -23.93
N VAL A 157 -17.85 -2.25 -23.41
CA VAL A 157 -17.02 -1.14 -22.93
C VAL A 157 -16.87 -0.12 -24.05
N LYS A 158 -16.96 1.14 -23.66
CA LYS A 158 -16.72 2.26 -24.56
C LYS A 158 -15.56 3.03 -23.96
N GLU A 159 -14.39 2.85 -24.57
CA GLU A 159 -13.18 3.56 -24.20
C GLU A 159 -13.39 5.08 -24.19
N GLU A 160 -12.76 5.71 -23.22
CA GLU A 160 -12.67 7.15 -23.08
C GLU A 160 -11.20 7.54 -23.18
N ALA A 161 -10.88 8.43 -24.11
CA ALA A 161 -9.53 8.95 -24.23
C ALA A 161 -9.29 9.94 -23.10
N TYR A 162 -8.16 9.81 -22.43
CA TYR A 162 -7.70 10.78 -21.46
C TYR A 162 -7.26 12.07 -22.18
N ASP A 163 -7.73 13.21 -21.68
CA ASP A 163 -7.42 14.55 -22.22
C ASP A 163 -6.83 15.51 -21.17
N GLY A 164 -6.48 14.98 -19.99
CA GLY A 164 -5.80 15.71 -18.92
C GLY A 164 -4.28 15.76 -19.10
N GLU A 165 -3.59 16.23 -18.07
CA GLU A 165 -2.13 16.28 -18.03
C GLU A 165 -1.53 14.88 -17.84
N VAL A 166 -0.46 14.60 -18.58
CA VAL A 166 0.27 13.34 -18.52
C VAL A 166 1.55 13.59 -17.73
N ARG A 167 1.73 12.87 -16.64
CA ARG A 167 3.00 12.82 -15.91
C ARG A 167 3.93 11.84 -16.62
N GLU A 168 5.14 12.30 -16.93
CA GLU A 168 6.19 11.49 -17.55
C GLU A 168 7.40 11.51 -16.60
N ASP A 169 7.72 10.34 -16.04
CA ASP A 169 8.83 10.21 -15.10
C ASP A 169 10.06 9.63 -15.80
N LYS A 170 11.23 10.18 -15.50
CA LYS A 170 12.51 9.71 -16.01
C LYS A 170 13.06 8.60 -15.12
N VAL A 171 13.42 7.47 -15.73
CA VAL A 171 13.95 6.31 -15.01
C VAL A 171 15.38 6.01 -15.46
N LEU A 172 16.33 6.11 -14.53
CA LEU A 172 17.71 5.75 -14.76
C LEU A 172 17.88 4.24 -14.61
N VAL A 173 18.26 3.55 -15.69
CA VAL A 173 18.51 2.11 -15.66
C VAL A 173 19.99 1.83 -15.89
N LEU A 174 20.66 1.24 -14.90
CA LEU A 174 22.09 0.92 -14.95
C LEU A 174 22.29 -0.59 -15.05
N ALA A 175 22.92 -1.06 -16.12
CA ALA A 175 23.29 -2.47 -16.28
C ALA A 175 24.74 -2.72 -15.84
N ILE A 176 24.97 -3.73 -15.00
CA ILE A 176 26.29 -4.06 -14.43
C ILE A 176 26.57 -5.56 -14.37
N ASP A 177 27.73 -5.97 -14.90
CA ASP A 177 28.21 -7.35 -14.90
C ASP A 177 29.43 -7.55 -14.00
N PHE A 178 29.89 -8.79 -13.88
CA PHE A 178 30.95 -9.17 -12.95
C PHE A 178 32.18 -9.70 -13.71
N PRO A 179 33.40 -9.51 -13.17
CA PRO A 179 34.63 -9.97 -13.80
C PRO A 179 34.71 -11.50 -13.96
N ASP A 180 33.92 -12.25 -13.19
CA ASP A 180 33.79 -13.71 -13.27
C ASP A 180 32.46 -14.20 -13.88
N TYR A 181 31.49 -13.30 -14.08
CA TYR A 181 30.21 -13.57 -14.72
C TYR A 181 29.77 -12.37 -15.56
N GLN A 182 30.05 -12.45 -16.86
CA GLN A 182 29.74 -11.38 -17.82
C GLN A 182 28.30 -11.48 -18.29
N ASN A 183 27.73 -10.38 -18.78
CA ASN A 183 26.40 -10.40 -19.39
C ASN A 183 26.32 -11.44 -20.53
N SER A 184 25.13 -11.97 -20.75
CA SER A 184 24.77 -13.00 -21.74
C SER A 184 25.48 -14.33 -21.52
N SER A 185 25.78 -14.64 -20.26
CA SER A 185 26.32 -15.94 -19.84
C SER A 185 25.25 -16.95 -19.42
N ILE A 186 23.98 -16.53 -19.33
CA ILE A 186 22.84 -17.38 -18.95
C ILE A 186 22.61 -18.46 -20.01
N THR A 187 22.32 -19.70 -19.58
CA THR A 187 22.02 -20.82 -20.48
C THR A 187 20.52 -21.12 -20.56
N PRO A 188 20.03 -21.76 -21.66
CA PRO A 188 18.61 -22.07 -21.84
C PRO A 188 18.02 -23.00 -20.76
N GLU A 189 18.87 -23.69 -19.99
CA GLU A 189 18.43 -24.56 -18.92
C GLU A 189 18.19 -23.81 -17.60
N GLU A 190 18.70 -22.58 -17.47
CA GLU A 190 18.65 -21.80 -16.24
C GLU A 190 17.36 -21.01 -16.12
N THR A 191 16.85 -20.47 -17.24
CA THR A 191 15.67 -19.60 -17.26
C THR A 191 14.72 -19.89 -18.43
N ASP A 192 13.43 -19.64 -18.22
CA ASP A 192 12.42 -19.65 -19.28
C ASP A 192 12.49 -18.36 -20.12
N MET A 193 13.04 -17.27 -19.55
CA MET A 193 13.19 -15.96 -20.17
C MET A 193 14.52 -15.85 -20.95
N TRP A 194 14.88 -16.90 -21.69
CA TRP A 194 16.23 -17.05 -22.26
C TRP A 194 16.43 -16.36 -23.61
N TYR A 195 17.55 -15.64 -23.76
CA TYR A 195 18.01 -15.09 -25.03
C TYR A 195 19.46 -15.50 -25.31
N GLU A 196 19.84 -15.54 -26.60
CA GLU A 196 21.24 -15.75 -26.99
C GLU A 196 22.13 -14.57 -26.57
N ASP A 197 21.60 -13.34 -26.66
CA ASP A 197 22.25 -12.10 -26.23
C ASP A 197 21.21 -11.18 -25.57
N TYR A 198 21.48 -10.74 -24.34
CA TYR A 198 20.72 -9.73 -23.59
C TYR A 198 21.30 -8.33 -23.87
N THR A 199 20.94 -7.79 -25.03
CA THR A 199 21.46 -6.51 -25.53
C THR A 199 20.82 -5.31 -24.82
N HIS A 200 21.43 -4.12 -24.92
CA HIS A 200 20.75 -2.88 -24.47
C HIS A 200 19.42 -2.65 -25.14
N ASP A 201 19.33 -2.90 -26.45
CA ASP A 201 18.09 -2.76 -27.22
C ASP A 201 16.97 -3.64 -26.62
N HIS A 202 17.31 -4.82 -26.10
CA HIS A 202 16.33 -5.69 -25.43
C HIS A 202 15.71 -5.01 -24.20
N TYR A 203 16.54 -4.45 -23.31
CA TYR A 203 16.05 -3.75 -22.12
C TYR A 203 15.37 -2.42 -22.46
N GLN A 204 15.91 -1.68 -23.44
CA GLN A 204 15.32 -0.43 -23.91
C GLN A 204 13.90 -0.68 -24.44
N ASP A 205 13.72 -1.71 -25.27
CA ASP A 205 12.41 -2.10 -25.78
C ASP A 205 11.51 -2.62 -24.65
N MET A 206 12.02 -3.44 -23.73
CA MET A 206 11.23 -4.02 -22.64
C MET A 206 10.71 -2.96 -21.65
N VAL A 207 11.54 -1.98 -21.29
CA VAL A 207 11.18 -0.96 -20.30
C VAL A 207 10.46 0.22 -20.96
N PHE A 208 11.01 0.76 -22.04
CA PHE A 208 10.59 2.05 -22.62
C PHE A 208 9.98 1.95 -24.03
N GLY A 209 9.93 0.76 -24.62
CA GLY A 209 9.47 0.58 -26.00
C GLY A 209 8.00 0.96 -26.20
N GLU A 210 7.69 1.57 -27.34
CA GLU A 210 6.32 1.99 -27.70
C GLU A 210 5.52 0.89 -28.44
N ASP A 211 6.22 -0.10 -29.01
CA ASP A 211 5.65 -1.10 -29.94
C ASP A 211 5.63 -2.54 -29.38
N GLY A 212 5.88 -2.70 -28.08
CA GLY A 212 6.10 -4.01 -27.45
C GLY A 212 7.59 -4.42 -27.47
N TYR A 213 7.91 -5.52 -26.80
CA TYR A 213 9.25 -6.12 -26.80
C TYR A 213 9.22 -7.58 -27.25
N THR A 214 10.32 -8.03 -27.86
CA THR A 214 10.40 -9.39 -28.42
C THR A 214 10.72 -10.41 -27.34
N GLY A 215 9.83 -11.40 -27.15
CA GLY A 215 10.01 -12.53 -26.25
C GLY A 215 11.02 -13.59 -26.75
N PRO A 216 11.37 -14.59 -25.92
CA PRO A 216 12.35 -15.64 -26.23
C PRO A 216 12.07 -16.43 -27.51
N ASP A 217 10.79 -16.70 -27.81
CA ASP A 217 10.35 -17.42 -29.01
C ASP A 217 9.80 -16.49 -30.11
N GLY A 218 10.10 -15.19 -30.04
CA GLY A 218 9.65 -14.20 -31.01
C GLY A 218 8.21 -13.71 -30.82
N GLN A 219 7.63 -13.92 -29.63
CA GLN A 219 6.39 -13.27 -29.20
C GLN A 219 6.59 -11.74 -29.14
N ASN A 220 5.50 -10.98 -29.19
CA ASN A 220 5.51 -9.56 -28.87
C ASN A 220 4.78 -9.36 -27.55
N PHE A 221 5.46 -8.87 -26.54
CA PHE A 221 4.93 -8.65 -25.20
C PHE A 221 4.79 -7.15 -24.91
N THR A 222 3.91 -6.81 -23.97
CA THR A 222 3.69 -5.44 -23.50
C THR A 222 4.94 -4.93 -22.79
N THR A 223 5.37 -3.70 -23.07
CA THR A 223 6.51 -3.07 -22.36
C THR A 223 6.07 -2.53 -20.99
N MET A 224 7.02 -2.21 -20.11
CA MET A 224 6.70 -1.56 -18.83
C MET A 224 6.02 -0.19 -19.06
N LYS A 225 6.52 0.61 -20.01
CA LYS A 225 5.88 1.86 -20.45
C LYS A 225 4.42 1.65 -20.84
N GLN A 226 4.16 0.71 -21.75
CA GLN A 226 2.80 0.38 -22.17
C GLN A 226 1.94 -0.14 -21.01
N TYR A 227 2.51 -0.93 -20.09
CA TYR A 227 1.79 -1.41 -18.91
C TYR A 227 1.28 -0.23 -18.07
N TYR A 228 2.17 0.72 -17.74
CA TYR A 228 1.82 1.90 -16.95
C TYR A 228 0.88 2.86 -17.67
N GLU A 229 1.03 3.05 -18.98
CA GLU A 229 0.07 3.80 -19.80
C GLU A 229 -1.31 3.14 -19.81
N ASN A 230 -1.38 1.80 -19.90
CA ASN A 230 -2.63 1.06 -19.84
C ASN A 230 -3.29 1.17 -18.45
N GLN A 231 -2.52 0.98 -17.37
CA GLN A 231 -3.05 1.03 -16.00
C GLN A 231 -3.50 2.43 -15.58
N SER A 232 -2.77 3.47 -16.00
CA SER A 232 -3.07 4.87 -15.71
C SER A 232 -4.08 5.50 -16.68
N GLY A 233 -4.53 4.77 -17.70
CA GLY A 233 -5.39 5.33 -18.73
C GLY A 233 -4.72 6.41 -19.59
N GLY A 234 -3.40 6.37 -19.72
CA GLY A 234 -2.59 7.35 -20.43
C GLY A 234 -2.30 8.63 -19.65
N SER A 235 -2.54 8.64 -18.34
CA SER A 235 -2.23 9.80 -17.47
C SER A 235 -0.82 9.76 -16.88
N TYR A 236 -0.15 8.62 -16.98
CA TYR A 236 1.20 8.40 -16.49
C TYR A 236 1.98 7.56 -17.49
N THR A 237 3.23 7.94 -17.74
CA THR A 237 4.17 7.19 -18.58
C THR A 237 5.59 7.30 -18.02
N VAL A 238 6.49 6.47 -18.53
CA VAL A 238 7.90 6.46 -18.15
C VAL A 238 8.77 6.61 -19.39
N ASP A 239 9.91 7.27 -19.23
CA ASP A 239 10.93 7.43 -20.26
C ASP A 239 12.34 7.29 -19.67
N GLY A 240 13.31 6.93 -20.50
CA GLY A 240 14.67 6.70 -20.02
C GLY A 240 15.55 5.95 -21.01
N GLU A 241 16.78 5.72 -20.59
CA GLU A 241 17.79 5.00 -21.38
C GLU A 241 18.52 3.98 -20.50
N ILE A 242 18.96 2.89 -21.13
CA ILE A 242 19.79 1.87 -20.49
C ILE A 242 21.26 2.26 -20.60
N ALA A 243 21.93 2.43 -19.46
CA ALA A 243 23.35 2.70 -19.38
C ALA A 243 24.16 1.45 -18.97
N GLY A 244 25.46 1.44 -19.27
CA GLY A 244 26.32 0.26 -19.07
C GLY A 244 26.53 -0.52 -20.38
N TRP A 245 26.70 -1.84 -20.40
CA TRP A 245 27.03 -2.69 -19.26
C TRP A 245 28.35 -2.22 -18.66
N TYR A 246 28.32 -1.85 -17.39
CA TYR A 246 29.54 -1.62 -16.63
C TYR A 246 30.04 -2.95 -16.07
N THR A 247 31.34 -3.05 -15.79
CA THR A 247 31.87 -4.23 -15.09
C THR A 247 32.28 -3.85 -13.68
N ALA A 248 31.72 -4.56 -12.71
CA ALA A 248 32.01 -4.44 -11.29
C ALA A 248 33.49 -4.74 -10.99
N ASP A 249 34.01 -4.17 -9.92
CA ASP A 249 35.41 -4.30 -9.50
C ASP A 249 35.66 -5.62 -8.77
N HIS A 250 34.59 -6.27 -8.29
CA HIS A 250 34.65 -7.54 -7.56
C HIS A 250 33.80 -8.64 -8.22
N PRO A 251 34.11 -9.93 -7.96
CA PRO A 251 33.30 -11.06 -8.42
C PRO A 251 31.86 -11.01 -7.90
N ALA A 252 30.92 -11.69 -8.58
CA ALA A 252 29.50 -11.72 -8.19
C ALA A 252 29.27 -12.06 -6.70
N ALA A 253 29.96 -13.09 -6.20
CA ALA A 253 29.89 -13.55 -4.80
C ALA A 253 30.42 -12.54 -3.76
N TYR A 254 31.05 -11.44 -4.17
CA TYR A 254 31.35 -10.33 -3.25
C TYR A 254 30.07 -9.60 -2.85
N TYR A 255 29.17 -9.39 -3.82
CA TYR A 255 27.95 -8.61 -3.65
C TYR A 255 26.75 -9.47 -3.26
N GLY A 256 26.53 -10.59 -3.95
CA GLY A 256 25.30 -11.38 -3.84
C GLY A 256 25.31 -12.53 -2.83
N ARG A 257 26.47 -12.96 -2.33
CA ARG A 257 26.50 -14.13 -1.42
C ARG A 257 25.67 -13.88 -0.16
N ASN A 258 25.08 -14.95 0.34
CA ASN A 258 24.35 -14.93 1.61
C ASN A 258 25.35 -14.85 2.80
N ASP A 259 25.31 -13.77 3.56
CA ASP A 259 26.21 -13.48 4.71
C ASP A 259 25.40 -13.15 5.98
N PRO A 260 25.82 -13.60 7.18
CA PRO A 260 26.98 -14.43 7.50
C PRO A 260 26.72 -15.95 7.40
N ALA A 261 25.56 -16.35 6.88
CA ALA A 261 25.12 -17.73 6.79
C ALA A 261 24.41 -17.99 5.44
N PRO A 262 24.21 -19.25 5.00
CA PRO A 262 23.59 -19.58 3.71
C PRO A 262 22.15 -19.05 3.48
N ASP A 263 21.53 -18.54 4.52
CA ASP A 263 20.20 -17.95 4.58
C ASP A 263 20.26 -16.51 5.12
N GLY A 264 21.46 -15.94 5.22
CA GLY A 264 21.71 -14.54 5.51
C GLY A 264 21.31 -13.62 4.37
N SER A 265 21.58 -12.33 4.52
CA SER A 265 21.26 -11.30 3.52
C SER A 265 22.32 -11.24 2.42
N ASP A 266 22.00 -10.60 1.30
CA ASP A 266 22.97 -10.29 0.25
C ASP A 266 24.08 -9.39 0.83
N ALA A 267 25.34 -9.79 0.60
CA ALA A 267 26.48 -9.24 1.32
C ALA A 267 26.75 -7.75 1.08
N ALA A 268 26.61 -7.26 -0.16
CA ALA A 268 27.05 -5.89 -0.51
C ALA A 268 26.24 -5.26 -1.67
N ALA A 269 24.93 -5.48 -1.74
CA ALA A 269 24.05 -4.91 -2.78
C ALA A 269 24.21 -3.39 -2.94
N ARG A 270 24.24 -2.62 -1.83
CA ARG A 270 24.44 -1.16 -1.86
C ARG A 270 25.76 -0.72 -2.48
N GLU A 271 26.83 -1.48 -2.25
CA GLU A 271 28.15 -1.19 -2.85
C GLU A 271 28.08 -1.35 -4.38
N LEU A 272 27.36 -2.36 -4.88
CA LEU A 272 27.19 -2.55 -6.32
C LEU A 272 26.42 -1.39 -6.96
N VAL A 273 25.35 -0.91 -6.32
CA VAL A 273 24.56 0.24 -6.79
C VAL A 273 25.40 1.51 -6.81
N TYR A 274 26.12 1.79 -5.73
CA TYR A 274 27.02 2.94 -5.64
C TYR A 274 28.15 2.89 -6.68
N GLU A 275 28.68 1.69 -6.94
CA GLU A 275 29.67 1.46 -7.98
C GLU A 275 29.11 1.69 -9.39
N ALA A 276 27.89 1.20 -9.66
CA ALA A 276 27.21 1.43 -10.94
C ALA A 276 26.96 2.93 -11.18
N LEU A 277 26.50 3.67 -10.17
CA LEU A 277 26.32 5.12 -10.23
C LEU A 277 27.65 5.85 -10.50
N THR A 278 28.72 5.43 -9.83
CA THR A 278 30.06 5.99 -10.02
C THR A 278 30.54 5.79 -11.46
N LYS A 279 30.36 4.60 -12.04
CA LYS A 279 30.73 4.32 -13.43
C LYS A 279 29.83 5.06 -14.43
N ALA A 280 28.54 5.22 -14.12
CA ALA A 280 27.62 6.00 -14.93
C ALA A 280 28.01 7.48 -15.01
N ALA A 281 28.44 8.07 -13.89
CA ALA A 281 28.91 9.45 -13.88
C ALA A 281 30.22 9.67 -14.69
N GLU A 282 30.99 8.61 -14.94
CA GLU A 282 32.17 8.65 -15.81
C GLU A 282 31.83 8.43 -17.29
N ASP A 283 30.62 7.95 -17.61
CA ASP A 283 30.18 7.68 -18.98
C ASP A 283 29.76 9.00 -19.67
N PRO A 284 30.49 9.46 -20.71
CA PRO A 284 30.14 10.70 -21.40
C PRO A 284 28.84 10.64 -22.22
N ASN A 285 28.19 9.47 -22.29
CA ASN A 285 26.90 9.29 -22.96
C ASN A 285 25.71 9.33 -22.00
N VAL A 286 25.95 9.41 -20.68
CA VAL A 286 24.89 9.49 -19.67
C VAL A 286 24.90 10.89 -19.07
N ASP A 287 23.76 11.58 -19.12
CA ASP A 287 23.57 12.83 -18.40
C ASP A 287 22.70 12.57 -17.17
N LEU A 288 23.35 12.40 -16.01
CA LEU A 288 22.65 12.09 -14.77
C LEU A 288 21.72 13.21 -14.28
N SER A 289 21.90 14.44 -14.78
CA SER A 289 21.03 15.56 -14.39
C SER A 289 19.62 15.46 -14.99
N GLU A 290 19.40 14.63 -16.01
CA GLU A 290 18.08 14.41 -16.60
C GLU A 290 17.17 13.52 -15.74
N TYR A 291 17.69 12.92 -14.67
CA TYR A 291 16.97 11.96 -13.81
C TYR A 291 16.64 12.51 -12.43
N ASP A 292 16.72 13.83 -12.25
CA ASP A 292 16.26 14.58 -11.08
C ASP A 292 15.35 15.68 -11.61
N GLN A 293 14.05 15.40 -11.64
CA GLN A 293 13.01 16.27 -12.19
C GLN A 293 11.81 16.40 -11.25
N TRP A 294 11.67 15.52 -10.25
CA TRP A 294 10.49 15.45 -9.42
C TRP A 294 10.81 15.60 -7.93
N ASP A 295 10.39 16.72 -7.34
CA ASP A 295 10.44 16.95 -5.91
C ASP A 295 9.32 16.18 -5.21
N ARG A 296 9.62 14.94 -4.84
CA ARG A 296 8.66 14.04 -4.19
C ARG A 296 8.08 14.61 -2.90
N ASN A 297 8.84 15.43 -2.18
CA ASN A 297 8.50 15.85 -0.81
C ASN A 297 8.08 17.32 -0.70
N ASP A 298 8.12 18.09 -1.80
CA ASP A 298 7.91 19.55 -1.77
C ASP A 298 8.81 20.18 -0.70
N TYR A 299 10.12 19.96 -0.83
CA TYR A 299 11.11 20.26 0.22
C TYR A 299 11.18 21.75 0.53
N ASP A 300 10.87 22.61 -0.45
CA ASP A 300 10.86 24.06 -0.29
C ASP A 300 9.47 24.62 0.05
N GLY A 301 8.42 23.79 -0.04
CA GLY A 301 7.06 24.06 0.38
C GLY A 301 6.33 25.05 -0.52
N ASP A 302 6.74 25.17 -1.78
CA ASP A 302 6.11 26.05 -2.77
C ASP A 302 4.93 25.40 -3.51
N GLY A 303 4.77 24.07 -3.36
CA GLY A 303 3.70 23.26 -3.94
C GLY A 303 3.95 22.86 -5.40
N VAL A 304 5.15 23.06 -5.93
CA VAL A 304 5.58 22.64 -7.26
C VAL A 304 6.43 21.38 -7.13
N TYR A 305 5.88 20.28 -7.62
CA TYR A 305 6.55 18.97 -7.58
C TYR A 305 7.35 18.69 -8.87
N ASP A 306 7.02 19.36 -9.98
CA ASP A 306 7.69 19.23 -11.27
C ASP A 306 8.92 20.13 -11.33
N GLU A 307 9.84 19.92 -10.38
CA GLU A 307 11.13 20.58 -10.27
C GLU A 307 12.17 19.69 -9.54
N PRO A 308 13.49 19.90 -9.76
CA PRO A 308 14.52 19.06 -9.17
C PRO A 308 14.72 19.27 -7.66
N ASP A 309 14.83 18.17 -6.91
CA ASP A 309 15.13 18.17 -5.47
C ASP A 309 16.56 17.73 -5.14
N GLY A 310 17.40 17.54 -6.15
CA GLY A 310 18.78 17.11 -5.97
C GLY A 310 18.95 15.61 -5.82
N ILE A 311 17.89 14.81 -6.00
CA ILE A 311 17.88 13.37 -5.82
C ILE A 311 17.43 12.70 -7.13
N ILE A 312 18.05 11.59 -7.50
CA ILE A 312 17.58 10.78 -8.63
C ILE A 312 16.14 10.30 -8.35
N ASP A 313 15.20 10.63 -9.24
CA ASP A 313 13.77 10.35 -9.12
C ASP A 313 13.51 8.84 -9.02
N HIS A 314 14.06 8.08 -9.97
CA HIS A 314 13.87 6.63 -10.11
C HIS A 314 15.16 5.95 -10.59
N LEU A 315 15.67 5.00 -9.79
CA LEU A 315 16.89 4.25 -10.09
C LEU A 315 16.62 2.75 -10.14
N MET A 316 16.90 2.16 -11.30
CA MET A 316 16.88 0.72 -11.55
C MET A 316 18.28 0.20 -11.83
N VAL A 317 18.64 -0.95 -11.26
CA VAL A 317 19.92 -1.63 -11.53
C VAL A 317 19.65 -3.04 -12.05
N ILE A 318 20.23 -3.37 -13.20
CA ILE A 318 20.18 -4.71 -13.80
C ILE A 318 21.54 -5.37 -13.55
N HIS A 319 21.58 -6.47 -12.79
CA HIS A 319 22.81 -7.23 -12.59
C HIS A 319 22.88 -8.44 -13.52
N ALA A 320 24.08 -8.84 -13.95
CA ALA A 320 24.26 -10.03 -14.78
C ALA A 320 23.83 -11.32 -14.06
N GLY A 321 23.29 -12.29 -14.80
CA GLY A 321 22.86 -13.59 -14.29
C GLY A 321 21.39 -13.67 -13.85
N VAL A 322 20.97 -14.89 -13.46
CA VAL A 322 19.63 -15.19 -12.93
C VAL A 322 19.55 -14.78 -11.47
N GLY A 323 18.45 -14.16 -11.05
CA GLY A 323 18.22 -13.76 -9.66
C GLY A 323 18.13 -14.96 -8.71
N GLU A 324 18.59 -14.81 -7.45
CA GLU A 324 18.52 -15.87 -6.45
C GLU A 324 17.07 -16.31 -6.19
N GLU A 325 16.11 -15.39 -6.28
CA GLU A 325 14.67 -15.64 -6.14
C GLU A 325 14.13 -16.63 -7.18
N ALA A 326 14.85 -16.82 -8.29
CA ALA A 326 14.57 -17.76 -9.36
C ALA A 326 15.59 -18.92 -9.45
N GLY A 327 16.38 -19.12 -8.39
CA GLY A 327 17.34 -20.21 -8.24
C GLY A 327 18.80 -19.83 -8.56
N GLY A 328 19.07 -18.60 -8.99
CA GLY A 328 20.43 -18.06 -9.16
C GLY A 328 21.24 -18.61 -10.34
N GLY A 329 20.68 -19.52 -11.13
CA GLY A 329 21.37 -20.15 -12.27
C GLY A 329 22.74 -20.72 -11.88
N SER A 330 23.76 -20.44 -12.70
CA SER A 330 25.15 -20.86 -12.44
C SER A 330 25.80 -20.16 -11.24
N LEU A 331 25.26 -19.03 -10.76
CA LEU A 331 25.72 -18.36 -9.54
C LEU A 331 25.10 -18.98 -8.28
N GLY A 332 23.93 -19.62 -8.38
CA GLY A 332 23.24 -20.22 -7.24
C GLY A 332 22.99 -19.19 -6.13
N SER A 333 23.31 -19.55 -4.88
CA SER A 333 23.20 -18.64 -3.72
C SER A 333 24.29 -17.56 -3.63
N ASP A 334 25.15 -17.44 -4.64
CA ASP A 334 26.02 -16.26 -4.81
C ASP A 334 25.37 -15.20 -5.75
N ALA A 335 24.22 -15.50 -6.36
CA ALA A 335 23.42 -14.53 -7.10
C ALA A 335 22.79 -13.51 -6.15
N ILE A 336 22.54 -12.31 -6.67
CA ILE A 336 21.77 -11.30 -5.97
C ILE A 336 20.30 -11.67 -6.01
N TRP A 337 19.58 -11.38 -4.94
CA TRP A 337 18.13 -11.47 -4.86
C TRP A 337 17.51 -10.13 -5.25
N SER A 338 16.58 -10.11 -6.21
CA SER A 338 15.99 -8.86 -6.69
C SER A 338 15.13 -8.16 -5.62
N HIS A 339 15.18 -6.83 -5.54
CA HIS A 339 14.51 -6.07 -4.48
C HIS A 339 14.43 -4.57 -4.75
N ARG A 340 13.56 -3.89 -3.99
CA ARG A 340 13.58 -2.44 -3.75
C ARG A 340 14.16 -2.12 -2.38
N TRP A 341 15.17 -1.24 -2.33
CA TRP A 341 15.78 -0.80 -1.08
C TRP A 341 16.23 0.67 -1.15
N ASN A 342 17.00 1.11 -0.15
CA ASN A 342 17.67 2.42 -0.15
C ASN A 342 19.15 2.26 0.20
N LEU A 343 19.95 3.26 -0.15
CA LEU A 343 21.40 3.30 0.12
C LEU A 343 21.78 3.53 1.60
N GLY A 344 20.80 3.56 2.52
CA GLY A 344 20.96 3.79 3.96
C GLY A 344 21.07 5.26 4.38
N GLY A 345 20.74 6.16 3.46
CA GLY A 345 20.75 7.60 3.60
C GLY A 345 20.87 8.25 2.23
N LEU A 346 20.78 9.57 2.16
CA LEU A 346 21.10 10.32 0.95
C LEU A 346 22.59 10.21 0.65
N ILE A 347 22.93 9.57 -0.47
CA ILE A 347 24.32 9.34 -0.89
C ILE A 347 24.63 10.24 -2.08
N ALA A 348 25.67 11.06 -1.97
CA ALA A 348 26.14 11.86 -3.08
C ALA A 348 26.65 10.98 -4.23
N VAL A 349 26.18 11.24 -5.45
CA VAL A 349 26.61 10.53 -6.66
C VAL A 349 27.95 11.10 -7.13
N PRO A 350 29.04 10.32 -7.15
CA PRO A 350 30.36 10.84 -7.49
C PRO A 350 30.41 11.43 -8.89
N GLY A 351 30.68 12.73 -9.01
CA GLY A 351 30.74 13.42 -10.30
C GLY A 351 29.38 13.82 -10.89
N GLY A 352 28.28 13.45 -10.24
CA GLY A 352 26.94 13.91 -10.58
C GLY A 352 26.69 15.35 -10.12
N SER A 353 25.84 16.06 -10.85
CA SER A 353 25.38 17.41 -10.51
C SER A 353 23.91 17.56 -10.80
N SER A 354 23.22 18.30 -9.95
CA SER A 354 21.81 18.64 -10.08
C SER A 354 21.64 20.14 -10.40
N GLU A 355 20.49 20.51 -10.98
CA GLU A 355 20.06 21.90 -11.11
C GLU A 355 19.39 22.46 -9.83
N SER A 356 19.12 21.60 -8.84
CA SER A 356 18.59 21.95 -7.52
C SER A 356 19.57 22.80 -6.71
N ASP A 357 19.03 23.58 -5.76
CA ASP A 357 19.83 24.35 -4.81
C ASP A 357 20.27 23.53 -3.57
N ARG A 358 19.75 22.30 -3.43
CA ARG A 358 20.16 21.35 -2.39
C ARG A 358 21.57 20.83 -2.64
N PHE A 359 22.22 20.44 -1.54
CA PHE A 359 23.51 19.73 -1.54
C PHE A 359 24.64 20.45 -2.29
N ASP A 360 24.63 21.80 -2.33
CA ASP A 360 25.56 22.62 -3.13
C ASP A 360 25.56 22.26 -4.64
N GLY A 361 24.42 21.80 -5.17
CA GLY A 361 24.24 21.36 -6.56
C GLY A 361 24.80 19.96 -6.85
N GLN A 362 25.11 19.17 -5.82
CA GLN A 362 25.46 17.76 -5.98
C GLN A 362 24.20 16.94 -6.20
N LEU A 363 24.26 15.98 -7.11
CA LEU A 363 23.21 14.99 -7.27
C LEU A 363 23.36 13.90 -6.21
N ALA A 364 22.25 13.47 -5.62
CA ALA A 364 22.17 12.40 -4.65
C ALA A 364 21.34 11.22 -5.18
N ALA A 365 21.52 10.06 -4.59
CA ALA A 365 20.66 8.90 -4.76
C ALA A 365 20.20 8.41 -3.39
N TYR A 366 19.00 7.83 -3.34
CA TYR A 366 18.42 7.30 -2.11
C TYR A 366 17.81 5.92 -2.33
N ASP A 367 16.64 5.87 -2.96
CA ASP A 367 15.94 4.65 -3.28
C ASP A 367 16.52 4.01 -4.55
N TYR A 368 16.49 2.69 -4.62
CA TYR A 368 16.83 1.95 -5.82
C TYR A 368 16.04 0.64 -5.88
N THR A 369 15.86 0.15 -7.10
CA THR A 369 15.39 -1.21 -7.39
C THR A 369 16.50 -1.98 -8.10
N MET A 370 16.55 -3.28 -7.87
CA MET A 370 17.56 -4.15 -8.47
C MET A 370 16.92 -5.43 -8.99
N MET A 371 17.21 -5.77 -10.25
CA MET A 371 16.61 -6.88 -10.99
C MET A 371 17.69 -7.68 -11.73
N PRO A 372 17.43 -8.94 -12.09
CA PRO A 372 18.41 -9.79 -12.75
C PRO A 372 18.38 -9.58 -14.27
N GLU A 373 19.41 -10.08 -14.94
CA GLU A 373 19.56 -10.00 -16.40
C GLU A 373 18.40 -10.70 -17.12
N ASP A 374 17.88 -11.80 -16.56
CA ASP A 374 16.72 -12.52 -17.10
C ASP A 374 15.36 -12.04 -16.55
N GLY A 375 15.34 -10.90 -15.83
CA GLY A 375 14.11 -10.33 -15.30
C GLY A 375 13.10 -10.03 -16.42
N ALA A 376 11.91 -10.62 -16.32
CA ALA A 376 10.81 -10.30 -17.23
C ALA A 376 10.14 -8.97 -16.84
N MET A 377 9.42 -8.35 -17.78
CA MET A 377 8.76 -7.06 -17.60
C MET A 377 7.92 -6.96 -16.32
N GLY A 378 7.24 -8.03 -15.91
CA GLY A 378 6.42 -8.05 -14.70
C GLY A 378 7.18 -7.79 -13.40
N VAL A 379 8.46 -8.18 -13.31
CA VAL A 379 9.32 -7.87 -12.15
C VAL A 379 9.66 -6.37 -12.15
N PHE A 380 10.08 -5.83 -13.30
CA PHE A 380 10.36 -4.39 -13.45
C PHE A 380 9.14 -3.54 -13.09
N ALA A 381 7.96 -3.94 -13.57
CA ALA A 381 6.72 -3.22 -13.30
C ALA A 381 6.29 -3.32 -11.82
N HIS A 382 6.52 -4.46 -11.17
CA HIS A 382 6.25 -4.65 -9.73
C HIS A 382 7.13 -3.75 -8.87
N GLU A 383 8.45 -3.81 -9.07
CA GLU A 383 9.42 -3.01 -8.31
C GLU A 383 9.17 -1.51 -8.46
N TYR A 384 8.86 -1.06 -9.68
CA TYR A 384 8.49 0.34 -9.92
C TYR A 384 7.17 0.73 -9.26
N GLY A 385 6.28 -0.22 -8.99
CA GLY A 385 5.06 0.03 -8.22
C GLY A 385 5.38 0.51 -6.81
N HIS A 386 6.46 0.01 -6.19
CA HIS A 386 6.94 0.47 -4.90
C HIS A 386 7.52 1.88 -4.94
N ASP A 387 8.20 2.25 -6.03
CA ASP A 387 8.69 3.63 -6.23
C ASP A 387 7.52 4.62 -6.28
N LEU A 388 6.38 4.20 -6.83
CA LEU A 388 5.11 4.94 -6.77
C LEU A 388 4.37 4.88 -5.43
N GLY A 389 4.91 4.16 -4.43
CA GLY A 389 4.40 4.09 -3.06
C GLY A 389 3.45 2.92 -2.77
N LEU A 390 3.27 1.98 -3.70
CA LEU A 390 2.40 0.82 -3.46
C LEU A 390 3.01 -0.15 -2.45
N PRO A 391 2.22 -0.68 -1.51
CA PRO A 391 2.67 -1.76 -0.63
C PRO A 391 2.60 -3.11 -1.35
N ASP A 392 3.34 -4.06 -0.81
CA ASP A 392 3.13 -5.47 -1.08
C ASP A 392 1.77 -5.94 -0.60
N GLU A 393 1.08 -6.69 -1.45
CA GLU A 393 -0.25 -7.23 -1.17
C GLU A 393 -0.23 -8.70 -0.75
N TYR A 394 0.94 -9.34 -0.72
CA TYR A 394 1.10 -10.74 -0.32
C TYR A 394 1.40 -10.92 1.19
N ASP A 395 1.40 -12.17 1.68
CA ASP A 395 1.88 -12.47 3.05
C ASP A 395 3.41 -12.30 3.12
N THR A 396 3.88 -11.08 3.42
CA THR A 396 5.32 -10.74 3.42
C THR A 396 6.14 -11.64 4.35
N ASN A 397 5.56 -12.07 5.48
CA ASN A 397 6.25 -12.91 6.46
C ASN A 397 6.09 -14.43 6.22
N TYR A 398 5.45 -14.84 5.12
CA TYR A 398 5.19 -16.25 4.76
C TYR A 398 4.59 -17.05 5.92
N THR A 399 3.73 -16.40 6.71
CA THR A 399 3.22 -16.98 7.95
C THR A 399 2.31 -18.17 7.70
N GLY A 400 1.67 -18.20 6.53
CA GLY A 400 0.72 -19.24 6.11
C GLY A 400 1.06 -19.86 4.75
N GLN A 401 0.03 -20.35 4.07
CA GLN A 401 0.11 -20.92 2.71
C GLN A 401 -0.28 -19.91 1.62
N GLY A 402 -0.04 -18.63 1.88
CA GLY A 402 -0.35 -17.49 1.01
C GLY A 402 -1.64 -16.76 1.38
N GLU A 403 -1.72 -15.53 0.94
CA GLU A 403 -2.85 -14.62 1.10
C GLU A 403 -3.95 -14.83 0.04
N ALA A 404 -5.10 -14.19 0.27
CA ALA A 404 -6.19 -14.15 -0.69
C ALA A 404 -6.03 -13.01 -1.71
N VAL A 405 -4.90 -12.95 -2.42
CA VAL A 405 -4.63 -11.97 -3.50
C VAL A 405 -3.99 -12.68 -4.70
N ALA A 406 -2.77 -13.21 -4.53
CA ALA A 406 -2.04 -13.96 -5.54
C ALA A 406 -2.05 -13.29 -6.93
N TYR A 407 -2.43 -14.01 -8.00
CA TYR A 407 -2.39 -13.52 -9.37
C TYR A 407 -3.38 -12.40 -9.70
N TRP A 408 -4.32 -12.07 -8.81
CA TRP A 408 -5.28 -10.98 -9.05
C TRP A 408 -4.63 -9.59 -9.05
N SER A 409 -3.40 -9.44 -8.55
CA SER A 409 -2.68 -8.18 -8.52
C SER A 409 -1.21 -8.37 -8.83
N ILE A 410 -0.64 -7.43 -9.60
CA ILE A 410 0.81 -7.38 -9.83
C ILE A 410 1.60 -7.16 -8.53
N MET A 411 1.03 -6.50 -7.51
CA MET A 411 1.66 -6.30 -6.18
C MET A 411 1.65 -7.56 -5.30
N ALA A 412 1.38 -8.72 -5.90
CA ALA A 412 1.47 -10.05 -5.32
C ALA A 412 2.01 -11.00 -6.40
N SER A 413 1.45 -12.19 -6.57
CA SER A 413 1.94 -13.14 -7.59
C SER A 413 1.66 -12.73 -9.04
N GLY A 414 0.88 -11.68 -9.28
CA GLY A 414 0.50 -11.22 -10.63
C GLY A 414 1.68 -10.80 -11.49
N SER A 415 2.81 -10.39 -10.89
CA SER A 415 4.07 -10.08 -11.57
C SER A 415 4.67 -11.26 -12.32
N TRP A 416 4.29 -12.50 -11.98
CA TRP A 416 4.78 -13.73 -12.59
C TRP A 416 3.79 -14.38 -13.58
N ALA A 417 2.73 -13.68 -13.98
CA ALA A 417 1.80 -14.21 -14.98
C ALA A 417 2.47 -14.25 -16.37
N GLY A 418 2.08 -15.23 -17.18
CA GLY A 418 2.63 -15.49 -18.51
C GLY A 418 2.93 -16.96 -18.78
N ASP A 419 2.79 -17.36 -20.05
CA ASP A 419 3.27 -18.66 -20.54
C ASP A 419 4.78 -18.80 -20.30
N VAL A 420 5.51 -17.73 -20.61
CA VAL A 420 6.83 -17.43 -20.08
C VAL A 420 6.60 -16.61 -18.80
N PRO A 421 6.98 -17.11 -17.61
CA PRO A 421 6.67 -16.43 -16.35
C PRO A 421 7.12 -14.96 -16.34
N GLY A 422 6.19 -14.06 -16.03
CA GLY A 422 6.44 -12.62 -15.86
C GLY A 422 6.39 -11.76 -17.12
N THR A 423 6.10 -12.35 -18.29
CA THR A 423 5.97 -11.58 -19.54
C THR A 423 4.56 -11.01 -19.75
N GLU A 424 3.56 -11.51 -19.03
CA GLU A 424 2.16 -11.09 -19.13
C GLU A 424 1.61 -10.78 -17.72
N PRO A 425 2.16 -9.80 -16.97
CA PRO A 425 1.71 -9.53 -15.62
C PRO A 425 0.27 -9.04 -15.59
N SER A 426 -0.49 -9.43 -14.55
CA SER A 426 -1.88 -8.97 -14.38
C SER A 426 -1.95 -7.49 -14.01
N GLY A 427 -3.14 -6.89 -14.10
CA GLY A 427 -3.34 -5.50 -13.66
C GLY A 427 -3.16 -5.29 -12.16
N PHE A 428 -3.01 -4.03 -11.75
CA PHE A 428 -3.07 -3.64 -10.33
C PHE A 428 -4.40 -4.02 -9.70
N SER A 429 -4.39 -4.32 -8.40
CA SER A 429 -5.61 -4.43 -7.61
C SER A 429 -6.41 -3.12 -7.62
N ALA A 430 -7.70 -3.20 -7.32
CA ALA A 430 -8.52 -2.01 -7.13
C ALA A 430 -8.00 -1.10 -5.98
N TYR A 431 -7.34 -1.68 -4.98
CA TYR A 431 -6.73 -0.93 -3.88
C TYR A 431 -5.49 -0.17 -4.34
N ALA A 432 -4.60 -0.82 -5.10
CA ALA A 432 -3.41 -0.19 -5.67
C ALA A 432 -3.79 0.95 -6.62
N LYS A 433 -4.78 0.75 -7.51
CA LYS A 433 -5.29 1.84 -8.37
C LYS A 433 -5.92 2.97 -7.56
N GLU A 434 -6.58 2.67 -6.45
CA GLU A 434 -7.14 3.70 -5.54
C GLU A 434 -6.03 4.52 -4.90
N TYR A 435 -4.98 3.85 -4.43
CA TYR A 435 -3.79 4.50 -3.90
C TYR A 435 -3.16 5.43 -4.94
N LEU A 436 -2.86 4.92 -6.13
CA LEU A 436 -2.20 5.69 -7.20
C LEU A 436 -3.05 6.88 -7.65
N GLN A 437 -4.37 6.72 -7.77
CA GLN A 437 -5.28 7.82 -8.11
C GLN A 437 -5.26 8.93 -7.05
N ASN A 438 -5.17 8.57 -5.77
CA ASN A 438 -5.14 9.54 -4.68
C ASN A 438 -3.77 10.20 -4.52
N ALA A 439 -2.68 9.45 -4.74
CA ALA A 439 -1.31 9.94 -4.59
C ALA A 439 -0.87 10.79 -5.78
N HIS A 440 -1.22 10.38 -7.01
CA HIS A 440 -0.64 10.92 -8.24
C HIS A 440 -1.66 11.60 -9.17
N GLY A 441 -2.96 11.59 -8.83
CA GLY A 441 -4.00 12.17 -9.68
C GLY A 441 -4.19 11.37 -10.97
N GLY A 442 -4.45 12.04 -12.10
CA GLY A 442 -4.60 11.37 -13.40
C GLY A 442 -5.86 10.50 -13.53
N ASN A 443 -5.71 9.31 -14.12
CA ASN A 443 -6.80 8.43 -14.55
C ASN A 443 -6.56 6.95 -14.20
N TRP A 444 -5.89 6.68 -13.08
CA TRP A 444 -5.65 5.32 -12.57
C TRP A 444 -6.93 4.62 -12.12
N LEU A 445 -7.90 5.37 -11.59
CA LEU A 445 -9.15 4.81 -11.09
C LEU A 445 -10.29 5.82 -11.14
N SER A 446 -11.41 5.41 -11.73
CA SER A 446 -12.67 6.14 -11.62
C SER A 446 -13.79 5.27 -11.07
N GLY A 447 -14.65 5.83 -10.23
CA GLY A 447 -15.66 5.00 -9.57
C GLY A 447 -16.80 5.74 -8.89
N THR A 448 -17.70 4.93 -8.34
CA THR A 448 -18.83 5.36 -7.53
C THR A 448 -18.66 4.88 -6.10
N THR A 449 -18.84 5.76 -5.12
CA THR A 449 -18.87 5.40 -3.69
C THR A 449 -20.31 5.32 -3.18
N ILE A 450 -20.57 4.31 -2.37
CA ILE A 450 -21.84 4.05 -1.69
C ILE A 450 -21.54 3.86 -0.21
N ASP A 451 -22.20 4.64 0.66
CA ASP A 451 -22.23 4.34 2.08
C ASP A 451 -23.39 3.39 2.39
N VAL A 452 -23.13 2.27 3.06
CA VAL A 452 -24.17 1.25 3.32
C VAL A 452 -25.38 1.82 4.08
N LYS A 453 -25.17 2.82 4.94
CA LYS A 453 -26.23 3.52 5.68
C LYS A 453 -27.22 4.28 4.78
N ASP A 454 -26.81 4.59 3.55
CA ASP A 454 -27.60 5.33 2.56
C ASP A 454 -28.29 4.41 1.54
N LEU A 455 -28.08 3.09 1.64
CA LEU A 455 -28.70 2.10 0.77
C LEU A 455 -30.17 1.88 1.17
N ASP A 456 -31.08 1.96 0.19
CA ASP A 456 -32.52 1.73 0.40
C ASP A 456 -32.92 0.29 0.06
N ASP A 457 -34.13 -0.11 0.49
CA ASP A 457 -34.71 -1.44 0.22
C ASP A 457 -34.84 -1.77 -1.29
N ASP A 458 -34.74 -0.77 -2.18
CA ASP A 458 -34.83 -0.97 -3.62
C ASP A 458 -33.46 -1.32 -4.27
N GLY A 459 -32.35 -1.27 -3.53
CA GLY A 459 -30.99 -1.50 -4.01
C GLY A 459 -30.52 -0.53 -5.10
N LEU A 460 -29.29 -0.73 -5.59
CA LEU A 460 -28.66 0.08 -6.63
C LEU A 460 -28.01 -0.79 -7.72
N GLU A 461 -28.37 -0.55 -8.98
CA GLU A 461 -27.73 -1.20 -10.14
C GLU A 461 -26.72 -0.26 -10.80
N LEU A 462 -25.46 -0.67 -10.87
CA LEU A 462 -24.34 0.04 -11.48
C LEU A 462 -23.66 -0.80 -12.58
N LEU A 463 -22.89 -0.13 -13.43
CA LEU A 463 -22.08 -0.78 -14.46
C LEU A 463 -20.60 -0.64 -14.08
N LEU A 464 -19.87 -1.75 -14.20
CA LEU A 464 -18.42 -1.83 -14.11
C LEU A 464 -17.87 -2.14 -15.50
N ASP A 465 -16.96 -1.32 -16.00
CA ASP A 465 -16.12 -1.67 -17.14
C ASP A 465 -15.02 -2.64 -16.66
N GLU A 466 -14.46 -3.43 -17.57
CA GLU A 466 -13.34 -4.30 -17.25
C GLU A 466 -12.11 -3.50 -16.79
N ALA A 467 -11.42 -4.02 -15.78
CA ALA A 467 -10.31 -3.35 -15.10
C ALA A 467 -9.13 -2.95 -16.00
N ALA A 468 -8.98 -3.62 -17.15
CA ALA A 468 -7.93 -3.39 -18.12
C ALA A 468 -8.23 -2.26 -19.11
N THR A 469 -9.46 -1.72 -19.13
CA THR A 469 -9.91 -0.74 -20.11
C THR A 469 -10.52 0.49 -19.43
N LYS A 470 -10.00 1.69 -19.72
CA LYS A 470 -10.61 2.94 -19.26
C LYS A 470 -11.81 3.31 -20.10
N GLY A 471 -12.99 3.14 -19.52
CA GLY A 471 -14.26 3.33 -20.20
C GLY A 471 -15.19 4.34 -19.53
N THR A 472 -16.35 4.56 -20.17
CA THR A 472 -17.33 5.55 -19.70
C THR A 472 -18.19 5.11 -18.49
N ASN A 473 -18.06 3.87 -18.00
CA ASN A 473 -18.72 3.44 -16.77
C ASN A 473 -17.78 3.58 -15.56
N ASN A 474 -17.94 2.75 -14.52
CA ASN A 474 -17.04 2.78 -13.38
C ASN A 474 -15.93 1.74 -13.60
N ASP A 475 -14.69 2.06 -13.26
CA ASP A 475 -13.64 1.05 -13.12
C ASP A 475 -13.89 0.19 -11.87
N VAL A 476 -14.44 0.83 -10.83
CA VAL A 476 -14.68 0.23 -9.52
C VAL A 476 -15.91 0.83 -8.82
N ILE A 477 -16.55 0.04 -7.96
CA ILE A 477 -17.55 0.55 -7.01
C ILE A 477 -17.03 0.34 -5.60
N ARG A 478 -16.97 1.41 -4.82
CA ARG A 478 -16.58 1.38 -3.42
C ARG A 478 -17.82 1.34 -2.53
N VAL A 479 -17.87 0.40 -1.59
CA VAL A 479 -18.95 0.26 -0.61
C VAL A 479 -18.39 0.49 0.79
N ASN A 480 -18.59 1.69 1.32
CA ASN A 480 -18.17 2.08 2.65
C ASN A 480 -19.06 1.44 3.71
N LEU A 481 -18.41 0.90 4.73
CA LEU A 481 -19.04 0.31 5.90
C LEU A 481 -18.89 1.25 7.11
N PRO A 482 -19.70 1.11 8.17
CA PRO A 482 -19.46 1.81 9.43
C PRO A 482 -18.10 1.36 10.00
N ASP A 483 -17.29 2.30 10.46
CA ASP A 483 -15.96 2.02 11.01
C ASP A 483 -15.94 0.83 11.97
N LYS A 484 -14.92 0.00 11.80
CA LYS A 484 -14.70 -1.21 12.58
C LYS A 484 -14.20 -0.82 13.98
N GLU A 485 -14.97 -1.20 15.00
CA GLU A 485 -14.59 -0.99 16.41
C GLU A 485 -13.64 -2.10 16.89
N LYS A 486 -12.50 -1.73 17.48
CA LYS A 486 -11.60 -2.62 18.23
C LYS A 486 -11.48 -2.15 19.67
N GLU A 487 -11.92 -2.98 20.62
CA GLU A 487 -11.82 -2.69 22.06
C GLU A 487 -10.34 -2.57 22.48
N ILE A 488 -9.99 -1.41 23.04
CA ILE A 488 -8.69 -1.13 23.67
C ILE A 488 -8.80 -1.43 25.16
N THR A 489 -9.81 -0.83 25.80
CA THR A 489 -10.13 -1.04 27.20
C THR A 489 -11.62 -0.85 27.42
N LYS A 490 -12.19 -1.51 28.42
CA LYS A 490 -13.56 -1.20 28.84
C LYS A 490 -13.52 -0.07 29.87
N PRO A 491 -14.30 1.02 29.73
CA PRO A 491 -14.40 2.08 30.73
C PRO A 491 -14.59 1.54 32.15
N ALA A 492 -13.96 2.21 33.12
CA ALA A 492 -13.87 1.71 34.49
C ALA A 492 -15.25 1.67 35.16
N SER A 493 -16.06 2.66 34.84
CA SER A 493 -17.50 2.68 35.08
C SER A 493 -18.23 3.10 33.79
N GLY A 494 -19.56 3.11 33.81
CA GLY A 494 -20.33 3.65 32.67
C GLY A 494 -20.09 3.02 31.29
N THR A 495 -20.16 3.87 30.27
CA THR A 495 -20.01 3.60 28.83
C THR A 495 -18.86 4.39 28.22
N TYR A 496 -18.45 5.51 28.83
CA TYR A 496 -17.43 6.41 28.35
C TYR A 496 -16.33 6.61 29.38
N ALA A 497 -15.13 6.93 28.90
CA ALA A 497 -14.03 7.50 29.66
C ALA A 497 -13.44 8.68 28.88
N TYR A 498 -12.68 9.55 29.53
CA TYR A 498 -11.92 10.57 28.81
C TYR A 498 -10.66 9.96 28.22
N PHE A 499 -10.50 10.06 26.91
CA PHE A 499 -9.33 9.62 26.16
C PHE A 499 -8.47 10.82 25.78
N SER A 500 -7.16 10.69 25.93
CA SER A 500 -6.17 11.73 25.63
C SER A 500 -5.96 12.02 24.15
N GLY A 501 -6.46 11.16 23.25
CA GLY A 501 -5.98 11.09 21.88
C GLY A 501 -4.72 10.22 21.76
N LYS A 502 -4.34 9.94 20.52
CA LYS A 502 -3.16 9.15 20.12
C LYS A 502 -2.53 9.81 18.90
N GLY A 503 -1.20 9.92 18.88
CA GLY A 503 -0.42 10.53 17.80
C GLY A 503 0.91 11.07 18.31
N ASN A 504 1.83 11.38 17.41
CA ASN A 504 3.09 12.05 17.73
C ASN A 504 2.84 13.55 17.99
N ASP A 505 3.78 14.22 18.66
CA ASP A 505 3.82 15.66 18.88
C ASP A 505 2.56 16.24 19.52
N LEU A 506 1.88 15.46 20.38
CA LEU A 506 0.68 15.91 21.08
C LEU A 506 1.03 16.74 22.31
N ASP A 507 0.18 17.71 22.64
CA ASP A 507 0.10 18.37 23.96
C ASP A 507 -1.38 18.59 24.33
N ASN A 508 -2.07 17.47 24.54
CA ASN A 508 -3.50 17.45 24.82
C ASN A 508 -3.75 17.64 26.31
N ASN A 509 -4.83 18.32 26.66
CA ASN A 509 -5.21 18.53 28.05
C ASN A 509 -6.71 18.67 28.24
N MET A 510 -7.16 18.40 29.46
CA MET A 510 -8.49 18.78 29.94
C MET A 510 -8.35 19.58 31.23
N THR A 511 -9.07 20.70 31.34
CA THR A 511 -8.87 21.69 32.40
C THR A 511 -10.16 22.06 33.12
N THR A 512 -10.10 22.37 34.41
CA THR A 512 -11.24 22.90 35.18
C THR A 512 -10.77 23.81 36.30
N THR A 513 -11.64 24.71 36.77
CA THR A 513 -11.38 25.55 37.93
C THR A 513 -11.96 24.92 39.20
N VAL A 514 -11.16 24.84 40.26
CA VAL A 514 -11.57 24.29 41.56
C VAL A 514 -11.37 25.33 42.67
N ASP A 515 -12.46 25.64 43.38
CA ASP A 515 -12.42 26.54 44.54
C ASP A 515 -12.03 25.77 45.82
N LEU A 516 -10.79 25.96 46.27
CA LEU A 516 -10.26 25.42 47.53
C LEU A 516 -10.16 26.49 48.63
N THR A 517 -10.77 27.67 48.47
CA THR A 517 -10.58 28.82 49.37
C THR A 517 -10.99 28.57 50.81
N ASN A 518 -11.92 27.63 51.04
CA ASN A 518 -12.42 27.25 52.36
C ASN A 518 -11.94 25.87 52.84
N ALA A 519 -11.09 25.18 52.06
CA ALA A 519 -10.60 23.85 52.38
C ALA A 519 -9.41 23.91 53.35
N SER A 520 -9.28 22.92 54.23
CA SER A 520 -8.05 22.68 55.01
C SER A 520 -7.17 21.58 54.42
N SER A 521 -7.75 20.73 53.58
CA SER A 521 -7.12 19.63 52.85
C SER A 521 -7.89 19.40 51.56
N ALA A 522 -7.19 18.96 50.51
CA ALA A 522 -7.77 18.67 49.21
C ALA A 522 -7.07 17.48 48.54
N GLU A 523 -7.82 16.66 47.83
CA GLU A 523 -7.34 15.45 47.15
C GLU A 523 -8.05 15.30 45.80
N LEU A 524 -7.29 14.92 44.78
CA LEU A 524 -7.80 14.43 43.50
C LEU A 524 -7.64 12.91 43.46
N THR A 525 -8.70 12.21 43.10
CA THR A 525 -8.68 10.79 42.76
C THR A 525 -9.32 10.56 41.41
N PHE A 526 -8.82 9.60 40.65
CA PHE A 526 -9.44 9.11 39.42
C PHE A 526 -9.00 7.68 39.15
N LYS A 527 -9.68 7.00 38.24
CA LYS A 527 -9.21 5.75 37.64
C LYS A 527 -8.52 6.06 36.32
N THR A 528 -7.47 5.33 36.01
CA THR A 528 -6.79 5.46 34.71
C THR A 528 -6.36 4.12 34.16
N TRP A 529 -6.41 4.01 32.83
CA TRP A 529 -5.79 2.96 32.04
C TRP A 529 -4.85 3.65 31.05
N TYR A 530 -3.63 3.15 30.89
CA TYR A 530 -2.70 3.75 29.94
C TYR A 530 -1.70 2.75 29.37
N ASP A 531 -1.35 2.98 28.12
CA ASP A 531 -0.24 2.36 27.41
C ASP A 531 0.38 3.47 26.55
N ILE A 532 1.49 4.02 27.05
CA ILE A 532 2.20 5.18 26.49
C ILE A 532 3.70 4.86 26.45
N GLU A 533 4.45 5.43 25.50
CA GLU A 533 5.86 5.06 25.32
C GLU A 533 6.65 5.31 26.60
N GLN A 534 7.34 4.28 27.07
CA GLN A 534 8.03 4.36 28.35
C GLN A 534 9.20 5.34 28.29
N ASP A 535 9.18 6.31 29.21
CA ASP A 535 10.20 7.33 29.43
C ASP A 535 10.37 8.37 28.29
N TRP A 536 9.47 8.37 27.30
CA TRP A 536 9.42 9.33 26.19
C TRP A 536 8.11 10.12 26.23
N ASP A 537 6.99 9.39 26.30
CA ASP A 537 5.66 9.97 26.46
C ASP A 537 5.28 10.13 27.93
N TYR A 538 4.56 11.22 28.23
CA TYR A 538 4.12 11.50 29.59
C TYR A 538 2.69 12.04 29.67
N ALA A 539 1.89 11.39 30.52
CA ALA A 539 0.72 12.02 31.11
C ALA A 539 1.09 12.73 32.42
N SER A 540 0.36 13.77 32.82
CA SER A 540 0.60 14.49 34.07
C SER A 540 -0.66 15.13 34.64
N VAL A 541 -0.64 15.37 35.96
CA VAL A 541 -1.60 16.25 36.64
C VAL A 541 -0.89 17.58 36.88
N LYS A 542 -1.51 18.68 36.45
CA LYS A 542 -1.01 20.05 36.62
C LYS A 542 -1.96 20.87 37.49
N VAL A 543 -1.40 21.70 38.36
CA VAL A 543 -2.12 22.73 39.13
C VAL A 543 -1.52 24.09 38.81
N ASN A 544 -2.32 24.99 38.25
CA ASN A 544 -1.89 26.31 37.76
C ASN A 544 -0.66 26.21 36.83
N GLY A 545 -0.64 25.20 35.95
CA GLY A 545 0.44 24.93 34.99
C GLY A 545 1.63 24.10 35.51
N GLU A 546 1.74 23.85 36.81
CA GLU A 546 2.87 23.12 37.41
C GLU A 546 2.50 21.66 37.70
N THR A 547 3.36 20.70 37.36
CA THR A 547 3.10 19.27 37.61
C THR A 547 3.12 18.94 39.10
N VAL A 548 2.22 18.07 39.55
CA VAL A 548 2.11 17.64 40.95
C VAL A 548 2.38 16.13 41.13
N PRO A 549 3.07 15.72 42.20
CA PRO A 549 3.33 14.30 42.46
C PRO A 549 2.06 13.56 42.88
N GLY A 550 1.94 12.29 42.47
CA GLY A 550 0.83 11.41 42.81
C GLY A 550 1.26 9.96 43.03
N SER A 551 0.29 9.08 43.27
CA SER A 551 0.54 7.65 43.54
C SER A 551 1.15 6.87 42.39
N ILE A 552 1.05 7.39 41.16
CA ILE A 552 1.49 6.74 39.91
C ILE A 552 2.55 7.54 39.13
N THR A 553 3.06 8.65 39.70
CA THR A 553 4.03 9.50 39.02
C THR A 553 5.47 9.05 39.27
N THR A 554 6.35 9.29 38.30
CA THR A 554 7.81 9.18 38.41
C THR A 554 8.49 10.53 38.16
N THR A 555 9.67 10.70 38.75
CA THR A 555 10.59 11.82 38.47
C THR A 555 11.78 11.37 37.62
N ASP A 556 11.84 10.10 37.23
CA ASP A 556 12.88 9.58 36.36
C ASP A 556 12.76 10.21 34.98
N ASN A 557 13.89 10.66 34.43
CA ASN A 557 13.92 11.43 33.19
C ASN A 557 15.13 11.04 32.33
N PRO A 558 15.21 9.79 31.85
CA PRO A 558 16.38 9.31 31.11
C PRO A 558 16.54 9.98 29.73
N ASN A 559 15.43 10.41 29.13
CA ASN A 559 15.40 11.02 27.80
C ASN A 559 15.14 12.54 27.82
N GLU A 560 15.23 13.17 28.99
CA GLU A 560 14.97 14.61 29.20
C GLU A 560 13.54 15.08 28.87
N GLN A 561 12.58 14.16 28.65
CA GLN A 561 11.17 14.44 28.36
C GLN A 561 10.24 14.50 29.59
N ASN A 562 10.62 14.03 30.78
CA ASN A 562 9.69 14.06 31.93
C ASN A 562 9.40 15.51 32.40
N PRO A 563 8.12 15.92 32.52
CA PRO A 563 7.72 17.26 33.00
C PRO A 563 7.91 17.48 34.52
N GLY A 564 8.70 16.63 35.18
CA GLY A 564 9.00 16.65 36.62
C GLY A 564 8.23 15.60 37.40
N ASN A 565 6.91 15.53 37.25
CA ASN A 565 6.06 14.49 37.84
C ASN A 565 5.16 13.86 36.77
N GLY A 566 5.76 13.03 35.92
CA GLY A 566 5.08 12.37 34.81
C GLY A 566 4.57 10.96 35.13
N ILE A 567 3.61 10.49 34.35
CA ILE A 567 3.11 9.11 34.28
C ILE A 567 3.57 8.58 32.92
N THR A 568 4.20 7.41 32.88
CA THR A 568 4.74 6.81 31.64
C THR A 568 4.67 5.28 31.69
N GLY A 569 4.79 4.61 30.54
CA GLY A 569 4.75 3.15 30.40
C GLY A 569 3.33 2.57 30.33
N THR A 570 3.11 1.40 30.92
CA THR A 570 1.85 0.66 30.87
C THR A 570 1.24 0.45 32.26
N SER A 571 -0.10 0.52 32.36
CA SER A 571 -0.82 0.36 33.62
C SER A 571 -1.31 -1.07 33.90
N ASP A 572 -1.25 -1.97 32.91
CA ASP A 572 -1.76 -3.36 32.96
C ASP A 572 -3.23 -3.47 33.41
N GLY A 573 -4.06 -2.50 33.03
CA GLY A 573 -5.47 -2.40 33.43
C GLY A 573 -5.81 -1.08 34.12
N TRP A 574 -7.05 -0.94 34.58
CA TRP A 574 -7.48 0.25 35.31
C TRP A 574 -6.89 0.28 36.72
N VAL A 575 -6.17 1.36 37.04
CA VAL A 575 -5.55 1.60 38.35
C VAL A 575 -6.13 2.86 39.00
N ASP A 576 -6.11 2.90 40.34
CA ASP A 576 -6.52 4.08 41.10
C ASP A 576 -5.35 5.07 41.21
N ALA A 577 -5.59 6.32 40.83
CA ALA A 577 -4.65 7.43 40.95
C ALA A 577 -5.07 8.38 42.07
N THR A 578 -4.11 8.89 42.83
CA THR A 578 -4.36 9.81 43.96
C THR A 578 -3.29 10.88 44.03
N PHE A 579 -3.72 12.13 44.15
CA PHE A 579 -2.88 13.33 44.20
C PHE A 579 -3.29 14.23 45.36
N ASP A 580 -2.34 14.57 46.24
CA ASP A 580 -2.58 15.51 47.35
C ASP A 580 -2.51 16.95 46.84
N LEU A 581 -3.64 17.67 46.94
CA LEU A 581 -3.76 19.06 46.54
C LEU A 581 -3.73 20.01 47.76
N SER A 582 -3.48 19.51 48.96
CA SER A 582 -3.56 20.30 50.21
C SER A 582 -2.59 21.48 50.26
N ALA A 583 -1.51 21.47 49.47
CA ALA A 583 -0.61 22.61 49.31
C ALA A 583 -1.31 23.86 48.74
N TYR A 584 -2.44 23.67 48.04
CA TYR A 584 -3.24 24.72 47.41
C TYR A 584 -4.48 25.12 48.21
N ALA A 585 -4.67 24.55 49.42
CA ALA A 585 -5.74 24.93 50.33
C ALA A 585 -5.74 26.45 50.58
N GLY A 586 -6.92 27.07 50.50
CA GLY A 586 -7.09 28.53 50.62
C GLY A 586 -7.00 29.30 49.29
N GLN A 587 -6.88 28.62 48.15
CA GLN A 587 -6.77 29.22 46.82
C GLN A 587 -7.90 28.75 45.89
N GLU A 588 -8.17 29.51 44.84
CA GLU A 588 -8.85 29.00 43.64
C GLU A 588 -7.75 28.54 42.67
N ILE A 589 -7.89 27.35 42.10
CA ILE A 589 -6.87 26.74 41.24
C ILE A 589 -7.44 26.34 39.88
N GLU A 590 -6.58 26.32 38.88
CA GLU A 590 -6.81 25.58 37.64
C GLU A 590 -6.20 24.17 37.80
N LEU A 591 -7.02 23.14 37.63
CA LEU A 591 -6.62 21.75 37.63
C LEU A 591 -6.63 21.22 36.20
N SER A 592 -5.57 20.54 35.79
CA SER A 592 -5.43 19.96 34.46
C SER A 592 -4.92 18.53 34.50
N LEU A 593 -5.48 17.68 33.64
CA LEU A 593 -4.89 16.43 33.19
C LEU A 593 -4.30 16.67 31.80
N ASN A 594 -3.07 16.25 31.57
CA ASN A 594 -2.32 16.52 30.35
C ASN A 594 -1.66 15.24 29.84
N TYR A 595 -1.56 15.11 28.52
CA TYR A 595 -0.84 14.06 27.83
C TYR A 595 0.00 14.70 26.72
N TRP A 596 1.30 14.46 26.75
CA TRP A 596 2.23 14.87 25.69
C TRP A 596 2.97 13.65 25.15
N THR A 597 3.17 13.63 23.84
CA THR A 597 3.98 12.63 23.11
C THR A 597 5.16 13.24 22.37
N ASP A 598 6.21 12.45 22.19
CA ASP A 598 7.36 12.86 21.38
C ASP A 598 7.09 12.68 19.87
N VAL A 599 8.15 12.71 19.06
CA VAL A 599 8.06 12.69 17.59
C VAL A 599 7.76 11.32 17.00
N ALA A 600 7.72 10.23 17.79
CA ALA A 600 7.55 8.86 17.26
C ALA A 600 6.85 7.91 18.25
N VAL A 601 6.59 6.68 17.80
CA VAL A 601 6.10 5.55 18.63
C VAL A 601 4.79 5.85 19.37
N ASN A 602 3.68 5.62 18.68
CA ASN A 602 2.35 5.81 19.27
C ASN A 602 1.72 4.55 19.85
N ASN A 603 1.70 4.45 21.17
CA ASN A 603 0.94 3.43 21.89
C ASN A 603 -0.57 3.80 21.99
N ALA A 604 -1.33 3.10 22.83
CA ALA A 604 -2.80 3.27 22.88
C ALA A 604 -3.26 4.56 23.56
N GLY A 605 -2.37 5.27 24.26
CA GLY A 605 -2.64 6.56 24.91
C GLY A 605 -3.10 6.43 26.37
N PHE A 606 -3.73 7.48 26.87
CA PHE A 606 -4.09 7.67 28.28
C PHE A 606 -5.60 7.86 28.45
N TYR A 607 -6.23 7.00 29.26
CA TYR A 607 -7.65 7.04 29.59
C TYR A 607 -7.86 7.42 31.05
N VAL A 608 -8.86 8.25 31.32
CA VAL A 608 -9.23 8.71 32.67
C VAL A 608 -10.73 8.57 32.88
N ASP A 609 -11.11 8.07 34.05
CA ASP A 609 -12.50 7.84 34.43
C ASP A 609 -12.68 8.05 35.94
N ASP A 610 -13.93 8.15 36.41
CA ASP A 610 -14.32 8.29 37.81
C ASP A 610 -13.54 9.43 38.53
N ILE A 611 -13.41 10.60 37.91
CA ILE A 611 -12.69 11.75 38.45
C ILE A 611 -13.44 12.31 39.66
N GLN A 612 -12.73 12.55 40.75
CA GLN A 612 -13.27 13.15 41.97
C GLN A 612 -12.27 14.09 42.63
N VAL A 613 -12.70 15.30 42.94
CA VAL A 613 -11.98 16.21 43.85
C VAL A 613 -12.73 16.29 45.17
N SER A 614 -12.01 16.08 46.27
CA SER A 614 -12.55 16.11 47.62
C SER A 614 -11.84 17.14 48.49
N THR A 615 -12.58 17.87 49.31
CA THR A 615 -12.05 18.78 50.34
C THR A 615 -12.50 18.35 51.71
N ASP A 616 -11.58 18.23 52.66
CA ASP A 616 -11.87 17.84 54.05
C ASP A 616 -12.76 16.57 54.15
N GLY A 617 -12.54 15.62 53.24
CA GLY A 617 -13.26 14.34 53.13
C GLY A 617 -14.64 14.42 52.48
N THR A 618 -15.01 15.54 51.86
CA THR A 618 -16.26 15.71 51.10
C THR A 618 -15.97 15.99 49.64
N SER A 619 -16.57 15.20 48.74
CA SER A 619 -16.47 15.43 47.29
C SER A 619 -17.15 16.75 46.90
N ILE A 620 -16.42 17.57 46.15
CA ILE A 620 -16.87 18.87 45.61
C ILE A 620 -16.98 18.87 44.07
N LEU A 621 -16.32 17.91 43.41
CA LEU A 621 -16.40 17.66 41.98
C LEU A 621 -16.41 16.15 41.75
N THR A 622 -17.27 15.69 40.84
CA THR A 622 -17.30 14.32 40.32
C THR A 622 -17.57 14.35 38.83
N ASP A 623 -16.84 13.56 38.06
CA ASP A 623 -17.02 13.42 36.62
C ASP A 623 -16.69 11.98 36.20
N ASP A 624 -17.70 11.25 35.72
CA ASP A 624 -17.62 9.85 35.26
C ASP A 624 -17.70 9.76 33.73
N ALA A 625 -17.48 10.86 33.01
CA ALA A 625 -17.53 10.95 31.55
C ALA A 625 -18.89 10.60 30.90
N GLU A 626 -19.97 10.35 31.65
CA GLU A 626 -21.27 9.95 31.08
C GLU A 626 -22.17 11.14 30.67
N ALA A 627 -21.86 12.35 31.14
CA ALA A 627 -22.63 13.57 30.91
C ALA A 627 -21.75 14.68 30.30
N ASP A 628 -22.30 15.90 30.19
CA ASP A 628 -21.49 17.07 29.82
C ASP A 628 -20.32 17.22 30.82
N SER A 629 -19.10 17.30 30.31
CA SER A 629 -17.89 17.34 31.14
C SER A 629 -17.83 18.57 32.05
N SER A 630 -17.31 18.38 33.25
CA SER A 630 -16.90 19.46 34.17
C SER A 630 -15.55 20.09 33.77
N PHE A 631 -14.89 19.54 32.75
CA PHE A 631 -13.64 20.02 32.19
C PHE A 631 -13.85 20.61 30.80
N GLU A 632 -13.07 21.64 30.48
CA GLU A 632 -12.85 22.06 29.10
C GLU A 632 -11.85 21.09 28.46
N LEU A 633 -12.27 20.41 27.40
CA LEU A 633 -11.46 19.41 26.70
C LEU A 633 -10.71 20.06 25.53
N ASN A 634 -9.39 19.91 25.52
CA ASN A 634 -8.51 20.34 24.43
C ASN A 634 -7.67 19.15 23.97
N GLY A 635 -8.13 18.46 22.92
CA GLY A 635 -7.54 17.22 22.42
C GLY A 635 -8.02 15.96 23.15
N PHE A 636 -8.47 16.06 24.40
CA PHE A 636 -9.20 14.98 25.07
C PHE A 636 -10.63 14.83 24.51
N SER A 637 -11.17 13.62 24.55
CA SER A 637 -12.56 13.32 24.11
C SER A 637 -13.23 12.26 24.97
N GLN A 638 -14.56 12.26 25.03
CA GLN A 638 -15.32 11.13 25.57
C GLN A 638 -15.24 9.95 24.58
N ASP A 639 -14.72 8.82 25.04
CA ASP A 639 -14.47 7.63 24.23
C ASP A 639 -15.00 6.37 24.91
N LYS A 640 -15.41 5.37 24.13
CA LYS A 640 -15.93 4.09 24.66
C LYS A 640 -14.84 3.10 25.03
N GLY A 641 -13.57 3.49 24.93
CA GLY A 641 -12.41 2.62 25.06
C GLY A 641 -12.20 1.76 23.81
N VAL A 642 -12.52 2.29 22.63
CA VAL A 642 -12.39 1.60 21.35
C VAL A 642 -11.54 2.42 20.38
N SER A 643 -10.81 1.72 19.52
CA SER A 643 -10.23 2.32 18.31
C SER A 643 -11.16 2.05 17.13
N LEU A 644 -11.28 3.03 16.25
CA LEU A 644 -12.03 2.93 15.01
C LEU A 644 -11.07 2.76 13.84
N SER A 645 -11.38 1.86 12.93
CA SER A 645 -10.63 1.69 11.69
C SER A 645 -11.58 1.62 10.51
N GLU A 646 -11.27 2.34 9.46
CA GLU A 646 -12.06 2.29 8.23
C GLU A 646 -11.94 0.91 7.57
N HIS A 647 -13.03 0.44 7.00
CA HIS A 647 -13.06 -0.78 6.20
C HIS A 647 -14.18 -0.69 5.15
N TYR A 648 -13.99 -1.34 4.01
CA TYR A 648 -14.88 -1.20 2.86
C TYR A 648 -14.69 -2.33 1.86
N TYR A 649 -15.63 -2.45 0.92
CA TYR A 649 -15.47 -3.30 -0.26
C TYR A 649 -15.07 -2.47 -1.48
N LEU A 650 -14.24 -3.05 -2.34
CA LEU A 650 -14.02 -2.59 -3.71
C LEU A 650 -14.53 -3.68 -4.67
N LEU A 651 -15.43 -3.29 -5.58
CA LEU A 651 -16.03 -4.16 -6.57
C LEU A 651 -15.43 -3.84 -7.94
N GLU A 652 -14.74 -4.80 -8.54
CA GLU A 652 -14.01 -4.66 -9.81
C GLU A 652 -14.46 -5.74 -10.79
N TRP A 653 -14.44 -5.47 -12.09
CA TRP A 653 -14.79 -6.46 -13.12
C TRP A 653 -13.53 -6.91 -13.87
N ARG A 654 -13.18 -8.20 -13.77
CA ARG A 654 -11.96 -8.77 -14.35
C ARG A 654 -12.27 -9.68 -15.53
N THR A 655 -11.47 -9.57 -16.58
CA THR A 655 -11.60 -10.31 -17.84
C THR A 655 -10.24 -10.89 -18.23
N HIS A 656 -10.11 -11.41 -19.47
CA HIS A 656 -8.82 -11.86 -20.05
C HIS A 656 -8.45 -10.98 -21.24
N ASN A 657 -8.59 -9.66 -21.10
CA ASN A 657 -8.28 -8.68 -22.14
C ASN A 657 -7.18 -7.72 -21.63
N GLY A 658 -6.38 -7.17 -22.55
CA GLY A 658 -5.35 -6.20 -22.20
C GLY A 658 -4.32 -6.81 -21.23
N VAL A 659 -3.90 -6.07 -20.21
CA VAL A 659 -2.95 -6.60 -19.20
C VAL A 659 -3.48 -7.84 -18.47
N ASP A 660 -4.80 -8.02 -18.37
CA ASP A 660 -5.39 -9.18 -17.69
C ASP A 660 -5.44 -10.44 -18.56
N GLU A 661 -4.93 -10.40 -19.81
CA GLU A 661 -4.67 -11.62 -20.60
C GLU A 661 -3.79 -12.61 -19.82
N GLY A 662 -2.87 -12.11 -19.00
CA GLY A 662 -2.02 -12.91 -18.11
C GLY A 662 -2.79 -13.83 -17.15
N LEU A 663 -4.00 -13.44 -16.74
CA LEU A 663 -4.86 -14.29 -15.89
C LEU A 663 -5.30 -15.58 -16.59
N ALA A 664 -5.22 -15.66 -17.92
CA ALA A 664 -5.47 -16.89 -18.68
C ALA A 664 -4.21 -17.75 -18.88
N HIS A 665 -3.02 -17.18 -18.66
CA HIS A 665 -1.73 -17.77 -19.04
C HIS A 665 -0.80 -17.88 -17.82
N ILE A 666 -1.18 -18.62 -16.78
CA ILE A 666 -0.33 -18.76 -15.59
C ILE A 666 0.45 -20.08 -15.66
N ARG A 667 1.74 -20.04 -16.01
CA ARG A 667 2.63 -21.21 -16.04
C ARG A 667 2.74 -21.89 -14.67
N ARG A 668 2.39 -23.18 -14.60
CA ARG A 668 2.43 -23.99 -13.37
C ARG A 668 2.78 -25.44 -13.65
N GLY A 669 4.00 -25.86 -13.30
CA GLY A 669 4.56 -27.15 -13.74
C GLY A 669 4.52 -27.25 -15.27
N ASP A 670 4.16 -28.41 -15.80
CA ASP A 670 3.95 -28.61 -17.25
C ASP A 670 2.53 -28.11 -17.70
N SER A 671 1.86 -27.34 -16.83
CA SER A 671 0.51 -26.71 -16.88
C SER A 671 0.44 -25.27 -17.41
N LEU A 672 -0.72 -24.85 -17.95
CA LEU A 672 -1.20 -23.46 -17.83
C LEU A 672 -2.45 -23.46 -16.93
N MET A 673 -2.42 -22.64 -15.89
CA MET A 673 -3.55 -22.31 -15.03
C MET A 673 -4.22 -21.04 -15.56
N SER A 674 -5.53 -20.92 -15.35
CA SER A 674 -6.28 -19.70 -15.63
C SER A 674 -7.12 -19.33 -14.42
N TYR A 675 -7.10 -18.06 -14.07
CA TYR A 675 -8.04 -17.45 -13.12
C TYR A 675 -9.33 -17.09 -13.87
N ASN A 676 -10.49 -17.18 -13.23
CA ASN A 676 -11.77 -16.96 -13.88
C ASN A 676 -12.04 -15.47 -14.19
N THR A 677 -13.22 -15.15 -14.72
CA THR A 677 -13.62 -13.77 -15.08
C THR A 677 -14.96 -13.43 -14.44
N GLY A 678 -15.19 -12.14 -14.19
CA GLY A 678 -16.43 -11.63 -13.60
C GLY A 678 -16.19 -10.57 -12.54
N LEU A 679 -17.12 -10.49 -11.58
CA LEU A 679 -17.05 -9.56 -10.46
C LEU A 679 -16.06 -10.09 -9.41
N LEU A 680 -14.96 -9.38 -9.21
CA LEU A 680 -14.06 -9.59 -8.09
C LEU A 680 -14.49 -8.69 -6.92
N VAL A 681 -14.63 -9.29 -5.74
CA VAL A 681 -15.01 -8.58 -4.51
C VAL A 681 -13.78 -8.51 -3.60
N TRP A 682 -13.21 -7.32 -3.47
CA TRP A 682 -12.12 -7.05 -2.54
C TRP A 682 -12.69 -6.55 -1.21
N TYR A 683 -12.16 -7.03 -0.08
CA TYR A 683 -12.46 -6.48 1.25
C TYR A 683 -11.20 -5.85 1.83
N VAL A 684 -11.24 -4.52 2.02
CA VAL A 684 -10.19 -3.69 2.60
C VAL A 684 -10.47 -3.48 4.08
N ASP A 685 -9.47 -3.68 4.94
CA ASP A 685 -9.59 -3.57 6.39
C ASP A 685 -8.38 -2.85 7.00
N ASN A 686 -8.51 -1.53 7.20
CA ASN A 686 -7.41 -0.70 7.69
C ASN A 686 -7.11 -0.92 9.19
N SER A 687 -7.78 -1.86 9.87
CA SER A 687 -7.33 -2.31 11.20
C SER A 687 -6.08 -3.20 11.13
N TYR A 688 -5.66 -3.59 9.93
CA TYR A 688 -4.44 -4.31 9.62
C TYR A 688 -3.56 -3.48 8.67
N ASP A 689 -2.25 -3.63 8.82
CA ASP A 689 -1.21 -3.05 7.98
C ASP A 689 -0.44 -4.12 7.17
N ASN A 690 -0.86 -5.39 7.28
CA ASN A 690 -0.20 -6.54 6.67
C ASN A 690 -1.20 -7.63 6.27
N ASN A 691 -0.74 -8.58 5.45
CA ASN A 691 -1.51 -9.75 5.00
C ASN A 691 -0.94 -11.07 5.55
N TRP A 692 -0.49 -11.09 6.81
CA TRP A 692 0.07 -12.29 7.46
C TRP A 692 -0.99 -13.33 7.83
N THR A 693 -1.60 -13.95 6.81
CA THR A 693 -2.78 -14.81 6.93
C THR A 693 -2.52 -16.09 7.71
N GLY A 694 -1.29 -16.55 7.89
CA GLY A 694 -1.01 -17.63 8.85
C GLY A 694 -1.11 -17.19 10.31
N THR A 695 -0.83 -15.91 10.60
CA THR A 695 -0.99 -15.33 11.94
C THR A 695 -2.45 -15.02 12.25
N HIS A 696 -3.17 -14.45 11.28
CA HIS A 696 -4.57 -14.07 11.40
C HIS A 696 -5.42 -14.58 10.22
N PRO A 697 -5.72 -15.89 10.14
CA PRO A 697 -6.35 -16.48 8.94
C PRO A 697 -7.66 -15.84 8.50
N GLY A 698 -7.70 -15.45 7.23
CA GLY A 698 -8.81 -14.75 6.59
C GLY A 698 -8.91 -13.25 6.93
N GLU A 699 -7.96 -12.70 7.67
CA GLU A 699 -7.83 -11.27 7.97
C GLU A 699 -6.57 -10.70 7.29
N GLY A 700 -6.38 -9.39 7.36
CA GLY A 700 -5.30 -8.66 6.67
C GLY A 700 -5.82 -7.38 6.02
N PHE A 701 -4.94 -6.49 5.58
CA PHE A 701 -5.33 -5.17 5.06
C PHE A 701 -6.14 -5.26 3.75
N LEU A 702 -5.88 -6.28 2.92
CA LEU A 702 -6.55 -6.49 1.63
C LEU A 702 -6.74 -7.98 1.33
N GLY A 703 -7.86 -8.36 0.72
CA GLY A 703 -8.00 -9.70 0.16
C GLY A 703 -9.30 -9.88 -0.62
N VAL A 704 -9.27 -10.75 -1.63
CA VAL A 704 -10.42 -11.14 -2.42
C VAL A 704 -11.33 -12.06 -1.63
N VAL A 705 -12.63 -11.93 -1.85
CA VAL A 705 -13.63 -12.87 -1.38
C VAL A 705 -13.80 -13.95 -2.45
N ASP A 706 -13.37 -15.17 -2.14
CA ASP A 706 -13.49 -16.31 -3.03
C ASP A 706 -14.95 -16.73 -3.24
N ALA A 707 -15.45 -16.75 -4.47
CA ALA A 707 -16.80 -17.20 -4.81
C ALA A 707 -17.02 -18.71 -4.60
N ASP A 708 -15.98 -19.55 -4.75
CA ASP A 708 -16.04 -21.00 -4.53
C ASP A 708 -15.06 -21.48 -3.46
N GLN A 709 -15.54 -21.54 -2.21
CA GLN A 709 -14.73 -21.96 -1.05
C GLN A 709 -14.42 -23.48 -1.03
N LYS A 710 -14.48 -24.16 -2.18
CA LYS A 710 -14.26 -25.60 -2.32
C LYS A 710 -12.77 -25.91 -2.33
N ALA A 711 -12.26 -26.31 -1.17
CA ALA A 711 -10.88 -26.74 -1.01
C ALA A 711 -10.37 -27.70 -2.11
N LEU A 712 -9.28 -27.30 -2.77
CA LEU A 712 -8.49 -28.09 -3.70
C LEU A 712 -7.38 -28.86 -2.99
N TYR A 713 -7.09 -30.06 -3.52
CA TYR A 713 -6.11 -30.99 -2.96
C TYR A 713 -5.27 -31.61 -4.06
N TRP A 714 -3.97 -31.72 -3.81
CA TRP A 714 -3.05 -32.46 -4.67
C TRP A 714 -3.39 -33.95 -4.71
N SER A 715 -2.81 -34.66 -5.68
CA SER A 715 -3.05 -36.10 -5.88
C SER A 715 -2.71 -36.97 -4.67
N ASP A 716 -1.81 -36.52 -3.79
CA ASP A 716 -1.40 -37.17 -2.55
C ASP A 716 -2.29 -36.83 -1.34
N LYS A 717 -3.29 -35.95 -1.52
CA LYS A 717 -4.25 -35.45 -0.51
C LYS A 717 -3.76 -34.31 0.38
N SER A 718 -2.60 -33.74 0.12
CA SER A 718 -2.24 -32.45 0.70
C SER A 718 -3.16 -31.32 0.19
N VAL A 719 -3.33 -30.27 1.00
CA VAL A 719 -4.11 -29.09 0.63
C VAL A 719 -3.25 -28.19 -0.27
N ALA A 720 -3.82 -27.69 -1.36
CA ALA A 720 -3.12 -26.74 -2.22
C ALA A 720 -3.08 -25.33 -1.59
N SER A 721 -2.01 -24.57 -1.82
CA SER A 721 -1.84 -23.20 -1.32
C SER A 721 -2.86 -22.21 -1.90
N SER A 722 -2.96 -21.02 -1.30
CA SER A 722 -4.01 -20.04 -1.58
C SER A 722 -4.15 -19.69 -3.05
N ARG A 723 -3.04 -19.49 -3.78
CA ARG A 723 -3.03 -19.21 -5.23
C ARG A 723 -3.76 -20.23 -6.10
N TYR A 724 -3.88 -21.48 -5.66
CA TYR A 724 -4.67 -22.47 -6.38
C TYR A 724 -6.13 -22.45 -5.95
N GLN A 725 -6.41 -22.12 -4.68
CA GLN A 725 -7.77 -22.07 -4.15
C GLN A 725 -8.55 -20.91 -4.78
N ILE A 726 -7.94 -19.73 -4.89
CA ILE A 726 -8.62 -18.50 -5.31
C ILE A 726 -8.61 -18.26 -6.82
N HIS A 727 -8.29 -19.28 -7.63
CA HIS A 727 -8.29 -19.19 -9.09
C HIS A 727 -9.70 -18.92 -9.64
N ASP A 728 -10.74 -19.35 -8.95
CA ASP A 728 -12.14 -19.13 -9.32
C ASP A 728 -12.89 -18.17 -8.38
N ALA A 729 -12.16 -17.21 -7.80
CA ALA A 729 -12.70 -16.25 -6.86
C ALA A 729 -13.76 -15.28 -7.45
N ALA A 730 -13.74 -15.00 -8.76
CA ALA A 730 -14.67 -14.03 -9.34
C ALA A 730 -16.11 -14.58 -9.40
N PHE A 731 -17.08 -13.72 -9.06
CA PHE A 731 -18.50 -14.00 -9.17
C PHE A 731 -18.97 -13.82 -10.60
N SER A 732 -19.64 -14.84 -11.15
CA SER A 732 -20.15 -14.85 -12.53
C SER A 732 -21.39 -15.72 -12.68
N LYS A 733 -22.17 -15.42 -13.72
CA LYS A 733 -23.29 -16.27 -14.18
C LYS A 733 -22.82 -17.49 -14.95
N ASP A 734 -21.63 -17.40 -15.52
CA ASP A 734 -21.00 -18.51 -16.21
C ASP A 734 -20.42 -19.50 -15.21
N LYS A 735 -20.22 -20.73 -15.65
CA LYS A 735 -19.58 -21.75 -14.84
C LYS A 735 -18.08 -21.60 -14.98
N SER A 736 -17.36 -21.77 -13.86
CA SER A 736 -15.91 -21.94 -13.92
C SER A 736 -15.51 -23.11 -14.82
N GLU A 737 -14.31 -23.03 -15.39
CA GLU A 737 -13.73 -24.09 -16.21
C GLU A 737 -13.08 -25.18 -15.34
N LYS A 738 -12.77 -26.34 -15.95
CA LYS A 738 -12.05 -27.39 -15.23
C LYS A 738 -10.56 -27.12 -15.29
N MET A 739 -9.89 -27.22 -14.15
CA MET A 739 -8.45 -27.11 -14.06
C MET A 739 -7.78 -28.49 -13.93
N PHE A 740 -6.66 -28.67 -14.63
CA PHE A 740 -5.72 -29.77 -14.40
C PHE A 740 -4.29 -29.23 -14.49
N LEU A 741 -3.54 -29.36 -13.41
CA LEU A 741 -2.12 -28.97 -13.36
C LEU A 741 -1.25 -30.22 -13.23
N ASP A 742 -0.18 -30.24 -14.00
CA ASP A 742 0.76 -31.37 -14.09
C ASP A 742 2.12 -31.00 -13.51
N TYR A 743 2.38 -31.47 -12.30
CA TYR A 743 3.65 -31.30 -11.58
C TYR A 743 4.45 -32.60 -11.57
N ARG A 744 4.20 -33.51 -12.52
CA ARG A 744 4.86 -34.84 -12.50
C ARG A 744 6.35 -34.78 -12.78
N SER A 745 6.81 -33.77 -13.50
CA SER A 745 8.23 -33.52 -13.81
C SER A 745 9.01 -33.08 -12.57
N THR A 746 8.41 -32.26 -11.70
CA THR A 746 9.06 -31.62 -10.54
C THR A 746 8.79 -32.35 -9.22
N THR A 747 7.52 -32.62 -8.87
CA THR A 747 7.13 -33.20 -7.58
C THR A 747 6.38 -34.53 -7.68
N GLY A 748 6.09 -34.99 -8.91
CA GLY A 748 5.38 -36.25 -9.14
C GLY A 748 3.86 -36.15 -8.91
N LEU A 749 3.34 -34.95 -8.66
CA LEU A 749 1.95 -34.70 -8.29
C LEU A 749 1.12 -34.13 -9.44
N THR A 750 -0.19 -34.10 -9.23
CA THR A 750 -1.15 -33.40 -10.10
C THR A 750 -2.22 -32.72 -9.25
N LEU A 751 -2.74 -31.58 -9.72
CA LEU A 751 -3.88 -30.88 -9.12
C LEU A 751 -5.07 -30.92 -10.07
N LYS A 752 -6.28 -31.05 -9.53
CA LYS A 752 -7.52 -31.08 -10.31
C LYS A 752 -8.60 -30.27 -9.63
N ASP A 753 -9.21 -29.39 -10.41
CA ASP A 753 -10.53 -28.86 -10.10
C ASP A 753 -11.55 -29.36 -11.12
N ASN A 754 -12.62 -29.97 -10.62
CA ASN A 754 -13.76 -30.41 -11.43
C ASN A 754 -15.08 -29.81 -10.95
N HIS A 755 -15.05 -28.97 -9.91
CA HIS A 755 -16.23 -28.32 -9.38
C HIS A 755 -16.48 -27.03 -10.16
N THR A 756 -17.32 -27.15 -11.18
CA THR A 756 -17.55 -26.09 -12.16
C THR A 756 -18.93 -25.47 -11.97
N LYS A 757 -19.05 -24.65 -10.93
CA LYS A 757 -20.31 -23.97 -10.57
C LYS A 757 -20.28 -22.50 -10.99
N SER A 758 -21.47 -21.93 -11.10
CA SER A 758 -21.67 -20.50 -11.26
C SER A 758 -22.08 -19.91 -9.91
N TYR A 759 -21.41 -18.85 -9.50
CA TYR A 759 -21.71 -18.09 -8.29
C TYR A 759 -21.85 -16.63 -8.71
N ASP A 760 -23.08 -16.14 -8.86
CA ASP A 760 -23.35 -14.79 -9.36
C ASP A 760 -23.66 -13.80 -8.24
N LYS A 761 -23.47 -14.20 -6.99
CA LYS A 761 -23.95 -13.46 -5.82
C LYS A 761 -23.05 -13.61 -4.60
N PHE A 762 -22.53 -12.50 -4.13
CA PHE A 762 -21.95 -12.35 -2.80
C PHE A 762 -23.05 -11.98 -1.78
N LYS A 763 -23.00 -12.53 -0.57
CA LYS A 763 -23.81 -12.12 0.58
C LYS A 763 -22.95 -12.17 1.84
N ASP A 764 -22.77 -11.06 2.51
CA ASP A 764 -21.84 -10.94 3.65
C ASP A 764 -22.21 -11.80 4.88
N VAL A 765 -23.49 -12.22 4.99
CA VAL A 765 -23.97 -13.23 5.95
C VAL A 765 -23.37 -14.64 5.75
N ASN A 766 -22.79 -14.91 4.58
CA ASN A 766 -22.17 -16.19 4.28
C ASN A 766 -20.73 -16.27 4.82
N ASN A 767 -20.29 -17.50 5.09
CA ASN A 767 -18.90 -17.74 5.44
C ASN A 767 -18.05 -17.97 4.18
N TYR A 768 -17.13 -17.05 3.93
CA TYR A 768 -16.16 -17.10 2.83
C TYR A 768 -14.78 -17.62 3.25
N LEU A 769 -14.65 -18.19 4.45
CA LEU A 769 -13.46 -18.93 4.82
C LEU A 769 -13.39 -20.28 4.12
N ASN A 770 -12.26 -20.56 3.49
CA ASN A 770 -11.96 -21.91 3.03
C ASN A 770 -11.72 -22.81 4.24
N LYS A 771 -12.52 -23.87 4.36
CA LYS A 771 -12.53 -24.73 5.54
C LYS A 771 -11.24 -25.53 5.73
N ALA A 772 -10.56 -25.88 4.63
CA ALA A 772 -9.33 -26.67 4.69
C ALA A 772 -8.09 -25.79 4.83
N LEU A 773 -8.14 -24.59 4.27
CA LEU A 773 -7.07 -23.59 4.35
C LEU A 773 -7.66 -22.19 4.60
N PRO A 774 -7.91 -21.82 5.87
CA PRO A 774 -8.50 -20.52 6.20
C PRO A 774 -7.72 -19.31 5.68
N ASP A 775 -6.41 -19.45 5.47
CA ASP A 775 -5.49 -18.46 4.90
C ASP A 775 -5.96 -17.96 3.51
N ALA A 776 -6.53 -18.88 2.71
CA ALA A 776 -7.05 -18.61 1.37
C ALA A 776 -8.47 -18.01 1.36
N GLY A 777 -9.10 -17.92 2.53
CA GLY A 777 -10.44 -17.38 2.68
C GLY A 777 -10.44 -15.92 3.09
N ARG A 778 -11.63 -15.33 3.20
CA ARG A 778 -11.80 -13.97 3.72
C ARG A 778 -12.87 -13.92 4.80
N LYS A 779 -12.53 -13.36 5.96
CA LYS A 779 -13.50 -13.01 7.00
C LYS A 779 -14.14 -11.69 6.61
N VAL A 780 -15.45 -11.72 6.40
CA VAL A 780 -16.24 -10.54 6.06
C VAL A 780 -17.21 -10.21 7.20
N PRO A 781 -17.47 -8.91 7.47
CA PRO A 781 -18.46 -8.49 8.45
C PRO A 781 -19.90 -8.71 7.95
N ASP A 782 -20.86 -8.86 8.86
CA ASP A 782 -22.28 -9.04 8.52
C ASP A 782 -23.03 -7.70 8.67
N TYR A 783 -23.31 -7.05 7.55
CA TYR A 783 -24.17 -5.88 7.41
C TYR A 783 -25.43 -6.17 6.58
N GLY A 784 -25.67 -7.45 6.23
CA GLY A 784 -26.74 -7.87 5.32
C GLY A 784 -26.52 -7.42 3.87
N LEU A 785 -25.30 -7.10 3.46
CA LEU A 785 -24.99 -6.69 2.08
C LEU A 785 -25.02 -7.85 1.10
N GLU A 786 -25.53 -7.56 -0.09
CA GLU A 786 -25.55 -8.47 -1.24
C GLU A 786 -25.02 -7.75 -2.49
N PHE A 787 -24.12 -8.42 -3.21
CA PHE A 787 -23.65 -7.98 -4.53
C PHE A 787 -24.01 -9.05 -5.56
N GLU A 788 -24.94 -8.77 -6.47
CA GLU A 788 -25.40 -9.71 -7.50
C GLU A 788 -24.98 -9.24 -8.90
N VAL A 789 -24.31 -10.12 -9.65
CA VAL A 789 -24.11 -9.94 -11.08
C VAL A 789 -25.46 -10.10 -11.77
N LYS A 790 -26.01 -9.05 -12.38
CA LYS A 790 -27.32 -9.09 -13.05
C LYS A 790 -27.23 -9.43 -14.53
N ALA A 791 -26.17 -8.97 -15.18
CA ALA A 791 -25.90 -9.20 -16.59
C ALA A 791 -24.47 -8.75 -16.92
N ASP A 792 -23.99 -9.19 -18.05
CA ASP A 792 -22.73 -8.83 -18.68
C ASP A 792 -22.98 -8.34 -20.12
N SER A 793 -22.03 -7.59 -20.68
CA SER A 793 -22.04 -7.19 -22.08
C SER A 793 -21.85 -8.40 -23.01
N LYS A 794 -22.00 -8.22 -24.31
CA LYS A 794 -21.93 -9.35 -25.26
C LYS A 794 -20.52 -9.96 -25.35
N ASP A 795 -19.49 -9.15 -25.14
CA ASP A 795 -18.09 -9.58 -25.14
C ASP A 795 -17.51 -9.73 -23.73
N GLY A 796 -18.36 -9.61 -22.69
CA GLY A 796 -17.92 -9.74 -21.29
C GLY A 796 -17.17 -8.53 -20.73
N SER A 797 -16.91 -7.48 -21.52
CA SER A 797 -16.16 -6.28 -21.10
C SER A 797 -16.85 -5.39 -20.06
N VAL A 798 -18.15 -5.58 -19.79
CA VAL A 798 -18.90 -4.76 -18.82
C VAL A 798 -19.82 -5.64 -17.98
N GLY A 799 -19.69 -5.54 -16.67
CA GLY A 799 -20.57 -6.15 -15.69
C GLY A 799 -21.66 -5.19 -15.22
N LYS A 800 -22.89 -5.67 -15.02
CA LYS A 800 -23.92 -4.96 -14.26
C LYS A 800 -24.08 -5.60 -12.89
N ILE A 801 -23.84 -4.81 -11.86
CA ILE A 801 -23.88 -5.25 -10.46
C ILE A 801 -25.05 -4.58 -9.76
N GLU A 802 -25.86 -5.38 -9.04
CA GLU A 802 -26.85 -4.90 -8.09
C GLU A 802 -26.26 -4.98 -6.67
N ILE A 803 -26.37 -3.89 -5.93
CA ILE A 803 -25.95 -3.76 -4.54
C ILE A 803 -27.21 -3.53 -3.70
N SER A 804 -27.49 -4.40 -2.74
CA SER A 804 -28.72 -4.38 -1.94
C SER A 804 -28.47 -4.85 -0.51
N LEU A 805 -29.45 -4.61 0.37
CA LEU A 805 -29.53 -5.24 1.68
C LEU A 805 -30.44 -6.49 1.59
N GLU A 806 -30.13 -7.52 2.39
CA GLU A 806 -30.97 -8.71 2.51
C GLU A 806 -32.30 -8.39 3.23
N ASP A 807 -33.40 -8.91 2.68
CA ASP A 807 -34.78 -8.73 3.19
C ASP A 807 -35.07 -9.43 4.53
#